data_AF-A0AAQ3TCF3-F1
#
_entry.id   AF-A0AAQ3TCF3-F1
#
_cell.length_a   1.000
_cell.length_b   1.000
_cell.length_c   1.000
_cell.angle_alpha   90.00
_cell.angle_beta   90.00
_cell.angle_gamma   90.00
#
_symmetry.space_group_name_H-M   'P 1'
#
loop_
_entity.id
_entity.type
_entity.pdbx_description
1 polymer ?
#
loop_
_entity_poly.entity_id
_entity_poly.type
_entity_poly.pdbx_seq_one_letter_code
_entity_poly.pdbx_strand_id
1 'polypeptide(L)'
;MSLIRGIGNIAKRWRELNGINYWKGLLDPLDLDLRRNIINYGELSQATYTGLNRERRSRYAGSCLFNRRDFLSRVDVSNPDLYEITKFIYAMCTVSLPDGFMVKSLSKAAWSRQSNWMGFVAVATDEGKEVLGRRDVVVAWRGTIRMVEWMDDLDISLVPASEIVIPGNATNPCVHGGWLSVYTSADPGSQYNRESARYQVLNEVKRIQDLYNNEETSITITGHSLGAALATINAIDIVSNGYNKSCPVSAFVFGSPRVGNPDFQEAFDSATDLRLLRVRNSPDVVPKWPKLGYSDVGTELMIDTGESPYLKSPGNPLTWHDMECYMHGVVGTQGSSGGFKLVVDRDIALVNKHEDALKNEYSIPSSWWVVQNKGMVKGKDGLRWRELHGSGHWEGLLDPLDVDLRRSLIGYGEMIMATYEAFIGESRSPNAGMCRYRRADLFRRVDACSSRPAGWYEATRYIYATASAEVRGKVLLRPLCRQGRARECNWMGYVAVATDEGAAALGRRDIVVAWRGTQRALEWVADLKLALASAAGILGPEGADGSDPSVHRGYLSLYTSADQGSKLSKQSARMQVLTEIARLMDKYKDEETSISVVGHSLGATLATLNAVDIVANAYNRSLGYGGRPAPVTAVVFGSPRTGDRDFRNVFHRLPDLRMLRVRNKPDRIPHYPPVGYADVGVELLIDTRRSPFLKPHGSESQAHDLEVHLHGVAGWQGDRGGGGFELVVDRDVALVNKFDDCLADEYPVPVRWKVHHNKNMVKGPDGRWVLEDHEPDYDEEDEEDGSISL
;
A
#
# COMPACT_ATOMS: atom_id res chain seq x y z
N MET A 1 6.95 -36.82 11.70
CA MET A 1 8.31 -36.37 11.34
C MET A 1 8.37 -36.27 9.83
N SER A 2 8.06 -35.08 9.29
CA SER A 2 8.12 -34.82 7.85
C SER A 2 9.57 -34.96 7.37
N LEU A 3 9.77 -35.48 6.16
CA LEU A 3 11.09 -35.71 5.55
C LEU A 3 11.79 -34.37 5.29
N ILE A 4 12.57 -33.89 6.26
CA ILE A 4 13.38 -32.68 6.11
C ILE A 4 14.52 -32.98 5.12
N ARG A 5 14.54 -32.26 3.98
CA ARG A 5 15.45 -32.56 2.88
C ARG A 5 16.90 -32.19 3.26
N GLY A 6 17.81 -33.14 3.03
CA GLY A 6 19.25 -32.86 2.99
C GLY A 6 19.97 -32.72 4.34
N ILE A 7 19.38 -33.11 5.47
CA ILE A 7 19.96 -32.85 6.80
C ILE A 7 20.87 -33.97 7.35
N GLY A 8 20.91 -35.14 6.70
CA GLY A 8 21.89 -36.19 7.03
C GLY A 8 21.99 -36.50 8.52
N ASN A 9 23.22 -36.66 9.04
CA ASN A 9 23.48 -36.89 10.47
C ASN A 9 23.94 -35.61 11.20
N ILE A 10 23.49 -34.43 10.75
CA ILE A 10 23.96 -33.12 11.25
C ILE A 10 23.80 -33.01 12.78
N ALA A 11 22.63 -33.36 13.33
CA ALA A 11 22.38 -33.25 14.78
C ALA A 11 23.44 -33.96 15.66
N LYS A 12 23.97 -35.11 15.24
CA LYS A 12 24.98 -35.85 16.03
C LYS A 12 26.40 -35.38 15.77
N ARG A 13 26.65 -34.77 14.61
CA ARG A 13 28.00 -34.38 14.14
C ARG A 13 28.21 -32.87 14.13
N TRP A 14 27.24 -32.06 14.59
CA TRP A 14 27.24 -30.62 14.34
C TRP A 14 28.54 -29.93 14.78
N ARG A 15 29.12 -30.29 15.93
CA ARG A 15 30.40 -29.73 16.40
C ARG A 15 31.55 -29.99 15.44
N GLU A 16 31.61 -31.21 14.88
CA GLU A 16 32.59 -31.62 13.87
C GLU A 16 32.37 -30.84 12.56
N LEU A 17 31.11 -30.79 12.09
CA LEU A 17 30.71 -30.11 10.86
C LEU A 17 30.86 -28.58 10.95
N ASN A 18 30.83 -28.03 12.16
CA ASN A 18 31.09 -26.63 12.49
C ASN A 18 32.56 -26.35 12.83
N GLY A 19 33.45 -27.33 12.62
CA GLY A 19 34.88 -27.09 12.52
C GLY A 19 35.65 -27.18 13.83
N ILE A 20 35.13 -27.81 14.89
CA ILE A 20 35.84 -27.93 16.18
C ILE A 20 37.30 -28.40 16.01
N ASN A 21 37.52 -29.31 15.04
CA ASN A 21 38.82 -29.86 14.64
C ASN A 21 39.34 -29.34 13.29
N TYR A 22 39.00 -28.10 12.92
CA TYR A 22 39.44 -27.45 11.66
C TYR A 22 39.10 -28.28 10.41
N TRP A 23 37.97 -28.99 10.43
CA TRP A 23 37.50 -29.88 9.35
C TRP A 23 38.55 -30.91 8.88
N LYS A 24 39.51 -31.27 9.73
CA LYS A 24 40.58 -32.23 9.39
C LYS A 24 39.96 -33.56 8.97
N GLY A 25 40.30 -34.00 7.75
CA GLY A 25 39.79 -35.26 7.18
C GLY A 25 38.39 -35.16 6.55
N LEU A 26 37.76 -33.98 6.51
CA LEU A 26 36.43 -33.79 5.92
C LEU A 26 36.43 -33.04 4.58
N LEU A 27 37.55 -32.43 4.19
CA LEU A 27 37.61 -31.55 3.02
C LEU A 27 38.04 -32.27 1.73
N ASP A 28 38.78 -33.37 1.84
CA ASP A 28 39.30 -34.11 0.68
C ASP A 28 39.38 -35.64 0.94
N PRO A 29 38.48 -36.45 0.36
CA PRO A 29 37.30 -36.02 -0.38
C PRO A 29 36.31 -35.29 0.54
N LEU A 30 35.53 -34.35 -0.02
CA LEU A 30 34.58 -33.56 0.76
C LEU A 30 33.44 -34.44 1.33
N ASP A 31 33.39 -34.56 2.66
CA ASP A 31 32.40 -35.32 3.43
C ASP A 31 30.97 -34.91 3.06
N LEU A 32 30.07 -35.89 2.97
CA LEU A 32 28.71 -35.68 2.47
C LEU A 32 27.84 -34.84 3.42
N ASP A 33 27.98 -35.01 4.74
CA ASP A 33 27.25 -34.21 5.72
C ASP A 33 27.85 -32.80 5.81
N LEU A 34 29.18 -32.65 5.69
CA LEU A 34 29.81 -31.32 5.60
C LEU A 34 29.37 -30.58 4.35
N ARG A 35 29.29 -31.26 3.20
CA ARG A 35 28.77 -30.70 1.95
C ARG A 35 27.36 -30.15 2.12
N ARG A 36 26.47 -30.92 2.73
CA ARG A 36 25.10 -30.50 3.07
C ARG A 36 25.09 -29.31 4.03
N ASN A 37 25.97 -29.31 5.04
CA ASN A 37 26.08 -28.22 6.00
C ASN A 37 26.53 -26.90 5.34
N ILE A 38 27.56 -26.97 4.48
CA ILE A 38 28.02 -25.81 3.68
C ILE A 38 26.89 -25.30 2.80
N ILE A 39 26.15 -26.20 2.14
CA ILE A 39 25.00 -25.84 1.30
C ILE A 39 23.92 -25.13 2.13
N ASN A 40 23.53 -25.65 3.29
CA ASN A 40 22.50 -25.03 4.12
C ASN A 40 22.85 -23.57 4.50
N TYR A 41 24.09 -23.30 4.91
CA TYR A 41 24.52 -21.93 5.21
C TYR A 41 24.70 -21.08 3.96
N GLY A 42 25.15 -21.68 2.85
CA GLY A 42 25.23 -21.01 1.56
C GLY A 42 23.88 -20.57 1.02
N GLU A 43 22.81 -21.34 1.24
CA GLU A 43 21.45 -20.94 0.89
C GLU A 43 20.98 -19.71 1.68
N LEU A 44 21.34 -19.60 2.96
CA LEU A 44 21.03 -18.41 3.78
C LEU A 44 21.81 -17.17 3.30
N SER A 45 23.06 -17.35 2.86
CA SER A 45 23.80 -16.30 2.14
C SER A 45 23.09 -15.90 0.83
N GLN A 46 22.67 -16.86 0.02
CA GLN A 46 21.98 -16.61 -1.25
C GLN A 46 20.58 -16.00 -1.08
N ALA A 47 19.91 -16.28 0.03
CA ALA A 47 18.65 -15.65 0.40
C ALA A 47 18.81 -14.11 0.48
N THR A 48 19.98 -13.62 0.91
CA THR A 48 20.25 -12.18 0.93
C THR A 48 20.28 -11.56 -0.46
N TYR A 49 20.82 -12.26 -1.47
CA TYR A 49 20.79 -11.79 -2.85
C TYR A 49 19.39 -11.82 -3.45
N THR A 50 18.60 -12.82 -3.08
CA THR A 50 17.22 -13.06 -3.55
C THR A 50 16.26 -12.00 -2.98
N GLY A 51 16.40 -11.65 -1.70
CA GLY A 51 15.55 -10.69 -1.01
C GLY A 51 15.88 -9.22 -1.28
N LEU A 52 17.04 -8.90 -1.85
CA LEU A 52 17.46 -7.52 -2.09
C LEU A 52 16.72 -6.87 -3.26
N ASN A 53 16.14 -5.69 -3.06
CA ASN A 53 15.57 -4.89 -4.15
C ASN A 53 16.68 -4.18 -4.94
N ARG A 54 17.01 -4.70 -6.12
CA ARG A 54 18.05 -4.16 -7.02
C ARG A 54 17.53 -3.13 -8.03
N GLU A 55 16.22 -2.93 -8.13
CA GLU A 55 15.62 -2.03 -9.13
C GLU A 55 15.82 -0.58 -8.73
N ARG A 56 16.85 0.06 -9.29
CA ARG A 56 17.22 1.45 -8.98
C ARG A 56 16.09 2.45 -9.24
N ARG A 57 15.16 2.17 -10.17
CA ARG A 57 14.00 3.04 -10.41
C ARG A 57 12.92 2.94 -9.32
N SER A 58 12.95 1.88 -8.49
CA SER A 58 12.06 1.75 -7.35
C SER A 58 12.42 2.76 -6.26
N ARG A 59 11.41 3.35 -5.61
CA ARG A 59 11.62 4.13 -4.38
C ARG A 59 12.21 3.30 -3.24
N TYR A 60 12.07 1.98 -3.29
CA TYR A 60 12.57 1.04 -2.28
C TYR A 60 13.88 0.34 -2.70
N ALA A 61 14.61 0.86 -3.70
CA ALA A 61 15.89 0.29 -4.10
C ALA A 61 16.86 0.20 -2.90
N GLY A 62 17.50 -0.95 -2.70
CA GLY A 62 18.39 -1.19 -1.56
C GLY A 62 17.72 -1.69 -0.28
N SER A 63 16.39 -1.79 -0.23
CA SER A 63 15.66 -2.46 0.86
C SER A 63 15.52 -3.97 0.62
N CYS A 64 14.94 -4.68 1.59
CA CYS A 64 14.43 -6.04 1.38
C CYS A 64 13.07 -6.00 0.65
N LEU A 65 12.82 -6.97 -0.22
CA LEU A 65 11.56 -7.18 -0.97
C LEU A 65 10.46 -7.83 -0.12
N PHE A 66 10.86 -8.55 0.93
CA PHE A 66 9.98 -9.36 1.77
C PHE A 66 10.01 -8.89 3.21
N ASN A 67 8.95 -9.19 3.97
CA ASN A 67 8.93 -8.88 5.39
C ASN A 67 9.63 -10.00 6.17
N ARG A 68 9.97 -9.74 7.43
CA ARG A 68 10.74 -10.68 8.24
C ARG A 68 10.05 -12.03 8.47
N ARG A 69 8.71 -12.06 8.58
CA ARG A 69 7.94 -13.26 8.97
C ARG A 69 7.84 -14.29 7.86
N ASP A 70 7.77 -13.84 6.61
CA ASP A 70 7.64 -14.70 5.43
C ASP A 70 8.91 -14.74 4.57
N PHE A 71 9.99 -14.05 4.97
CA PHE A 71 11.21 -13.96 4.17
C PHE A 71 11.75 -15.33 3.74
N LEU A 72 11.96 -16.24 4.70
CA LEU A 72 12.57 -17.53 4.42
C LEU A 72 11.64 -18.43 3.59
N SER A 73 10.33 -18.35 3.76
CA SER A 73 9.40 -19.12 2.92
C SER A 73 9.22 -18.54 1.51
N ARG A 74 9.65 -17.30 1.28
CA ARG A 74 9.58 -16.61 -0.02
C ARG A 74 10.89 -16.59 -0.80
N VAL A 75 11.99 -16.98 -0.16
CA VAL A 75 13.30 -17.19 -0.79
C VAL A 75 13.54 -18.69 -0.88
N ASP A 76 14.19 -19.16 -1.94
CA ASP A 76 14.33 -20.60 -2.25
C ASP A 76 15.31 -21.35 -1.34
N VAL A 77 15.17 -21.23 -0.01
CA VAL A 77 15.92 -22.01 0.98
C VAL A 77 15.23 -23.36 1.18
N SER A 78 16.00 -24.43 1.30
CA SER A 78 15.48 -25.79 1.31
C SER A 78 14.64 -26.10 2.55
N ASN A 79 14.92 -25.45 3.68
CA ASN A 79 14.31 -25.73 4.97
C ASN A 79 13.93 -24.43 5.72
N PRO A 80 12.91 -23.68 5.23
CA PRO A 80 12.58 -22.35 5.73
C PRO A 80 12.11 -22.33 7.19
N ASP A 81 11.49 -23.41 7.65
CA ASP A 81 10.88 -23.50 8.99
C ASP A 81 11.90 -23.78 10.12
N LEU A 82 13.16 -24.11 9.78
CA LEU A 82 14.18 -24.39 10.79
C LEU A 82 14.68 -23.13 11.49
N TYR A 83 14.46 -21.96 10.91
CA TYR A 83 14.93 -20.70 11.44
C TYR A 83 13.81 -19.66 11.45
N GLU A 84 13.73 -18.89 12.54
CA GLU A 84 12.96 -17.65 12.57
C GLU A 84 13.93 -16.48 12.44
N ILE A 85 13.69 -15.58 11.49
CA ILE A 85 14.44 -14.32 11.43
C ILE A 85 13.97 -13.42 12.57
N THR A 86 14.88 -13.02 13.44
CA THR A 86 14.58 -12.14 14.58
C THR A 86 14.86 -10.67 14.25
N LYS A 87 15.83 -10.39 13.37
CA LYS A 87 16.24 -9.02 13.02
C LYS A 87 16.70 -8.90 11.57
N PHE A 88 16.34 -7.80 10.92
CA PHE A 88 17.00 -7.34 9.70
C PHE A 88 18.12 -6.36 10.03
N ILE A 89 19.22 -6.47 9.31
CA ILE A 89 20.42 -5.66 9.48
C ILE A 89 20.43 -4.58 8.40
N TYR A 90 20.71 -3.35 8.79
CA TYR A 90 20.90 -2.24 7.86
C TYR A 90 22.29 -1.66 8.04
N ALA A 91 22.95 -1.30 6.95
CA ALA A 91 24.26 -0.69 6.96
C ALA A 91 24.25 0.60 6.16
N MET A 92 25.17 1.50 6.51
CA MET A 92 25.54 2.65 5.72
C MET A 92 27.07 2.65 5.55
N CYS A 93 27.58 3.48 4.65
CA CYS A 93 29.01 3.67 4.51
C CYS A 93 29.30 5.17 4.41
N THR A 94 30.24 5.65 5.22
CA THR A 94 30.70 7.05 5.23
C THR A 94 31.81 7.30 4.23
N VAL A 95 32.44 6.25 3.72
CA VAL A 95 33.44 6.31 2.64
C VAL A 95 32.74 6.18 1.29
N SER A 96 33.28 6.85 0.27
CA SER A 96 32.78 6.68 -1.10
C SER A 96 33.04 5.25 -1.57
N LEU A 97 31.98 4.45 -1.68
CA LEU A 97 32.05 3.11 -2.27
C LEU A 97 31.52 3.12 -3.71
N PRO A 98 32.04 2.22 -4.56
CA PRO A 98 31.47 1.97 -5.86
C PRO A 98 29.97 1.61 -5.78
N ASP A 99 29.27 1.97 -6.83
CA ASP A 99 27.81 1.90 -6.98
C ASP A 99 27.20 0.49 -6.80
N GLY A 100 28.04 -0.56 -6.81
CA GLY A 100 27.67 -1.96 -6.59
C GLY A 100 27.53 -2.37 -5.12
N PHE A 101 28.12 -1.62 -4.17
CA PHE A 101 28.11 -1.95 -2.72
C PHE A 101 26.82 -1.47 -2.06
N MET A 102 26.34 -0.29 -2.45
CA MET A 102 25.13 0.34 -1.91
C MET A 102 24.23 0.72 -3.08
N VAL A 103 23.12 0.01 -3.22
CA VAL A 103 22.07 0.32 -4.21
C VAL A 103 21.43 1.65 -3.85
N LYS A 104 21.63 2.65 -4.69
CA LYS A 104 20.97 3.96 -4.56
C LYS A 104 19.74 4.02 -5.46
N SER A 105 18.62 4.46 -4.89
CA SER A 105 17.41 4.75 -5.67
C SER A 105 17.61 6.00 -6.52
N LEU A 106 17.15 5.95 -7.77
CA LEU A 106 17.06 7.10 -8.68
C LEU A 106 15.80 7.95 -8.39
N SER A 107 14.89 7.47 -7.55
CA SER A 107 13.67 8.19 -7.18
C SER A 107 13.97 9.35 -6.25
N LYS A 108 13.28 10.49 -6.44
CA LYS A 108 13.32 11.61 -5.48
C LYS A 108 12.74 11.21 -4.12
N ALA A 109 11.75 10.30 -4.12
CA ALA A 109 11.05 9.78 -2.95
C ALA A 109 11.68 8.49 -2.39
N ALA A 110 12.99 8.33 -2.52
CA ALA A 110 13.72 7.17 -2.02
C ALA A 110 13.44 6.90 -0.52
N TRP A 111 13.25 5.63 -0.16
CA TRP A 111 13.02 5.19 1.22
C TRP A 111 14.21 5.52 2.13
N SER A 112 15.43 5.46 1.60
CA SER A 112 16.66 5.91 2.22
C SER A 112 17.65 6.37 1.14
N ARG A 113 18.49 7.34 1.48
CA ARG A 113 19.56 7.84 0.61
C ARG A 113 20.94 7.29 0.95
N GLN A 114 21.09 6.73 2.15
CA GLN A 114 22.39 6.35 2.72
C GLN A 114 22.41 4.92 3.26
N SER A 115 21.25 4.33 3.53
CA SER A 115 21.12 3.01 4.15
C SER A 115 20.68 1.95 3.15
N ASN A 116 21.24 0.74 3.28
CA ASN A 116 20.75 -0.45 2.61
C ASN A 116 20.49 -1.56 3.62
N TRP A 117 19.54 -2.42 3.27
CA TRP A 117 19.41 -3.72 3.91
C TRP A 117 20.65 -4.58 3.61
N MET A 118 21.29 -5.09 4.66
CA MET A 118 22.61 -5.74 4.61
C MET A 118 22.58 -7.20 5.09
N GLY A 119 21.41 -7.73 5.43
CA GLY A 119 21.27 -9.12 5.85
C GLY A 119 20.31 -9.29 7.02
N PHE A 120 20.47 -10.39 7.75
CA PHE A 120 19.57 -10.73 8.85
C PHE A 120 20.24 -11.57 9.94
N VAL A 121 19.63 -11.53 11.13
CA VAL A 121 19.88 -12.45 12.24
C VAL A 121 18.68 -13.37 12.37
N ALA A 122 18.93 -14.66 12.48
CA ALA A 122 17.94 -15.69 12.68
C ALA A 122 18.33 -16.63 13.82
N VAL A 123 17.37 -17.32 14.40
CA VAL A 123 17.59 -18.34 15.42
C VAL A 123 16.84 -19.59 15.05
N ALA A 124 17.44 -20.76 15.31
CA ALA A 124 16.79 -22.02 15.07
C ALA A 124 15.47 -22.10 15.85
N THR A 125 14.38 -22.53 15.20
CA THR A 125 13.10 -22.82 15.83
C THR A 125 13.23 -24.05 16.72
N ASP A 126 12.21 -24.40 17.52
CA ASP A 126 12.28 -25.62 18.34
C ASP A 126 12.45 -26.88 17.47
N GLU A 127 11.76 -26.90 16.33
CA GLU A 127 11.94 -27.93 15.30
C GLU A 127 13.36 -27.86 14.71
N GLY A 128 13.84 -26.66 14.39
CA GLY A 128 15.22 -26.43 13.96
C GLY A 128 16.26 -26.96 14.94
N LYS A 129 16.07 -26.73 16.24
CA LYS A 129 16.97 -27.20 17.30
C LYS A 129 17.10 -28.71 17.30
N GLU A 130 15.97 -29.44 17.26
CA GLU A 130 15.98 -30.91 17.24
C GLU A 130 16.73 -31.47 16.02
N VAL A 131 16.58 -30.79 14.90
CA VAL A 131 17.10 -31.21 13.59
C VAL A 131 18.58 -30.87 13.43
N LEU A 132 19.01 -29.75 14.01
CA LEU A 132 20.39 -29.25 13.99
C LEU A 132 21.22 -29.77 15.17
N GLY A 133 20.57 -30.34 16.19
CA GLY A 133 21.20 -30.81 17.43
C GLY A 133 21.57 -29.71 18.43
N ARG A 134 21.26 -28.44 18.13
CA ARG A 134 21.51 -27.29 18.99
C ARG A 134 20.70 -26.06 18.56
N ARG A 135 20.55 -25.08 19.45
CA ARG A 135 19.96 -23.77 19.13
C ARG A 135 20.98 -22.91 18.38
N ASP A 136 21.00 -23.03 17.07
CA ASP A 136 21.91 -22.27 16.21
C ASP A 136 21.39 -20.85 15.97
N VAL A 137 22.23 -19.85 16.22
CA VAL A 137 21.99 -18.44 15.89
C VAL A 137 22.72 -18.14 14.59
N VAL A 138 22.00 -17.77 13.54
CA VAL A 138 22.61 -17.44 12.25
C VAL A 138 22.68 -15.94 12.02
N VAL A 139 23.83 -15.46 11.56
CA VAL A 139 23.97 -14.11 10.99
C VAL A 139 24.35 -14.24 9.52
N ALA A 140 23.47 -13.80 8.63
CA ALA A 140 23.70 -13.84 7.19
C ALA A 140 23.98 -12.42 6.67
N TRP A 141 25.16 -12.20 6.11
CA TRP A 141 25.61 -10.93 5.55
C TRP A 141 25.51 -10.90 4.04
N ARG A 142 24.87 -9.85 3.52
CA ARG A 142 24.68 -9.62 2.09
C ARG A 142 25.97 -9.12 1.45
N GLY A 143 26.31 -9.63 0.27
CA GLY A 143 27.43 -9.12 -0.53
C GLY A 143 27.06 -8.03 -1.53
N THR A 144 27.93 -7.86 -2.54
CA THR A 144 27.91 -6.80 -3.56
C THR A 144 27.21 -7.28 -4.83
N ILE A 145 26.56 -6.39 -5.59
CA ILE A 145 25.76 -6.76 -6.78
C ILE A 145 26.57 -6.72 -8.09
N ARG A 146 27.59 -5.87 -8.20
CA ARG A 146 28.42 -5.73 -9.41
C ARG A 146 29.88 -5.89 -9.01
N MET A 147 30.49 -7.01 -9.36
CA MET A 147 31.60 -7.54 -8.55
C MET A 147 33.00 -7.47 -9.16
N VAL A 148 33.19 -6.93 -10.36
CA VAL A 148 34.54 -6.89 -10.97
C VAL A 148 35.03 -5.47 -11.19
N GLU A 149 34.13 -4.57 -11.60
CA GLU A 149 34.46 -3.15 -11.83
C GLU A 149 34.94 -2.42 -10.57
N TRP A 150 34.61 -2.92 -9.37
CA TRP A 150 34.95 -2.21 -8.14
C TRP A 150 36.40 -2.33 -7.71
N MET A 151 37.14 -3.35 -8.17
CA MET A 151 38.51 -3.60 -7.71
C MET A 151 39.47 -2.46 -8.05
N ASP A 152 39.15 -1.71 -9.11
CA ASP A 152 39.94 -0.56 -9.57
C ASP A 152 39.63 0.71 -8.76
N ASP A 153 38.42 0.81 -8.19
CA ASP A 153 37.89 2.02 -7.55
C ASP A 153 37.93 2.00 -6.01
N LEU A 154 38.31 0.87 -5.41
CA LEU A 154 38.23 0.67 -3.95
C LEU A 154 39.54 1.03 -3.23
N ASP A 155 39.43 1.89 -2.23
CA ASP A 155 40.52 2.21 -1.31
C ASP A 155 40.88 1.00 -0.44
N ILE A 156 42.08 0.44 -0.66
CA ILE A 156 42.61 -0.73 0.03
C ILE A 156 43.28 -0.42 1.38
N SER A 157 43.09 0.78 1.90
CA SER A 157 43.72 1.22 3.15
C SER A 157 43.36 0.29 4.32
N LEU A 158 44.41 -0.15 5.03
CA LEU A 158 44.30 -0.86 6.30
C LEU A 158 44.08 0.17 7.42
N VAL A 159 43.06 -0.05 8.24
CA VAL A 159 42.73 0.79 9.40
C VAL A 159 42.75 -0.04 10.68
N PRO A 160 43.19 0.53 11.82
CA PRO A 160 43.18 -0.17 13.10
C PRO A 160 41.79 -0.71 13.46
N ALA A 161 41.73 -1.98 13.87
CA ALA A 161 40.51 -2.68 14.23
C ALA A 161 40.38 -2.85 15.75
N SER A 162 40.91 -1.90 16.54
CA SER A 162 41.10 -2.02 17.99
C SER A 162 39.80 -2.23 18.78
N GLU A 163 38.68 -1.73 18.28
CA GLU A 163 37.37 -1.98 18.91
C GLU A 163 36.78 -3.35 18.53
N ILE A 164 37.22 -3.94 17.42
CA ILE A 164 36.68 -5.18 16.86
C ILE A 164 37.42 -6.39 17.41
N VAL A 165 38.75 -6.32 17.46
CA VAL A 165 39.60 -7.48 17.77
C VAL A 165 40.43 -7.18 19.00
N ILE A 166 40.40 -8.09 19.97
CA ILE A 166 41.35 -8.08 21.08
C ILE A 166 42.64 -8.71 20.57
N PRO A 167 43.78 -7.98 20.52
CA PRO A 167 44.98 -8.40 19.78
C PRO A 167 45.62 -9.70 20.27
N GLY A 168 45.38 -10.14 21.51
CA GLY A 168 46.15 -11.22 22.11
C GLY A 168 47.64 -10.86 22.14
N ASN A 169 48.46 -11.61 21.39
CA ASN A 169 49.90 -11.34 21.22
C ASN A 169 50.22 -10.41 20.03
N ALA A 170 49.26 -10.13 19.15
CA ALA A 170 49.46 -9.30 17.98
C ALA A 170 49.69 -7.83 18.37
N THR A 171 50.46 -7.09 17.57
CA THR A 171 50.84 -5.70 17.92
C THR A 171 49.88 -4.64 17.37
N ASN A 172 49.38 -4.79 16.14
CA ASN A 172 48.46 -3.84 15.52
C ASN A 172 47.51 -4.50 14.48
N PRO A 173 46.45 -5.21 14.93
CA PRO A 173 45.43 -5.75 14.03
C PRO A 173 44.72 -4.64 13.23
N CYS A 174 44.84 -4.72 11.91
CA CYS A 174 44.18 -3.81 10.98
C CYS A 174 43.29 -4.57 10.01
N VAL A 175 42.16 -3.97 9.65
CA VAL A 175 41.24 -4.48 8.62
C VAL A 175 41.09 -3.46 7.50
N HIS A 176 40.53 -3.88 6.37
CA HIS A 176 40.22 -2.98 5.27
C HIS A 176 39.22 -1.88 5.69
N GLY A 177 39.53 -0.62 5.37
CA GLY A 177 38.74 0.55 5.76
C GLY A 177 37.30 0.53 5.25
N GLY A 178 37.10 0.16 3.99
CA GLY A 178 35.75 -0.01 3.41
C GLY A 178 34.89 -1.05 4.15
N TRP A 179 35.43 -2.23 4.46
CA TRP A 179 34.70 -3.28 5.18
C TRP A 179 34.33 -2.82 6.59
N LEU A 180 35.29 -2.19 7.29
CA LEU A 180 35.05 -1.66 8.62
C LEU A 180 34.02 -0.54 8.59
N SER A 181 34.08 0.38 7.62
CA SER A 181 33.11 1.47 7.48
C SER A 181 31.69 0.93 7.30
N VAL A 182 31.46 -0.06 6.45
CA VAL A 182 30.13 -0.69 6.30
C VAL A 182 29.66 -1.33 7.61
N TYR A 183 30.57 -1.92 8.38
CA TYR A 183 30.26 -2.59 9.64
C TYR A 183 29.97 -1.60 10.79
N THR A 184 30.72 -0.50 10.90
CA THR A 184 30.73 0.38 12.08
C THR A 184 30.09 1.75 11.89
N SER A 185 29.80 2.18 10.65
CA SER A 185 29.19 3.50 10.42
C SER A 185 27.77 3.57 10.97
N ALA A 186 27.46 4.71 11.61
CA ALA A 186 26.14 5.05 12.12
C ALA A 186 25.85 6.54 11.89
N ASP A 187 24.56 6.88 11.86
CA ASP A 187 24.07 8.25 11.81
C ASP A 187 22.86 8.37 12.75
N PRO A 188 22.96 9.15 13.85
CA PRO A 188 21.86 9.38 14.77
C PRO A 188 20.59 9.93 14.10
N GLY A 189 20.73 10.64 12.98
CA GLY A 189 19.62 11.17 12.18
C GLY A 189 18.97 10.13 11.25
N SER A 190 19.64 9.00 10.99
CA SER A 190 19.11 7.94 10.13
C SER A 190 18.00 7.16 10.82
N GLN A 191 16.93 6.83 10.09
CA GLN A 191 15.87 5.95 10.62
C GLN A 191 16.36 4.51 10.84
N TYR A 192 17.29 4.03 10.01
CA TYR A 192 17.70 2.62 9.96
C TYR A 192 19.11 2.38 10.52
N ASN A 193 19.93 3.42 10.58
CA ASN A 193 21.32 3.35 11.04
C ASN A 193 21.60 4.28 12.24
N ARG A 194 20.63 4.48 13.13
CA ARG A 194 20.86 5.13 14.44
C ARG A 194 22.01 4.46 15.19
N GLU A 195 22.03 3.14 15.09
CA GLU A 195 23.14 2.28 15.49
C GLU A 195 23.75 1.63 14.24
N SER A 196 25.05 1.34 14.31
CA SER A 196 25.78 0.68 13.22
C SER A 196 25.32 -0.76 13.00
N ALA A 197 25.65 -1.33 11.84
CA ALA A 197 25.34 -2.72 11.54
C ALA A 197 25.96 -3.67 12.58
N ARG A 198 27.16 -3.35 13.07
CA ARG A 198 27.82 -3.99 14.22
C ARG A 198 26.88 -4.07 15.42
N TYR A 199 26.43 -2.94 15.96
CA TYR A 199 25.61 -2.95 17.17
C TYR A 199 24.23 -3.57 16.96
N GLN A 200 23.63 -3.42 15.77
CA GLN A 200 22.39 -4.12 15.44
C GLN A 200 22.53 -5.64 15.58
N VAL A 201 23.64 -6.21 15.13
CA VAL A 201 23.93 -7.65 15.25
C VAL A 201 24.33 -8.02 16.67
N LEU A 202 25.30 -7.33 17.27
CA LEU A 202 25.81 -7.65 18.60
C LEU A 202 24.71 -7.60 19.67
N ASN A 203 23.84 -6.59 19.62
CA ASN A 203 22.71 -6.46 20.55
C ASN A 203 21.70 -7.60 20.37
N GLU A 204 21.44 -8.00 19.13
CA GLU A 204 20.49 -9.08 18.84
C GLU A 204 21.05 -10.46 19.21
N VAL A 205 22.32 -10.74 18.88
CA VAL A 205 23.02 -11.95 19.30
C VAL A 205 23.03 -12.06 20.82
N LYS A 206 23.37 -10.96 21.53
CA LYS A 206 23.32 -10.90 22.99
C LYS A 206 21.93 -11.25 23.52
N ARG A 207 20.88 -10.63 22.96
CA ARG A 207 19.49 -10.88 23.36
C ARG A 207 19.10 -12.35 23.19
N ILE A 208 19.50 -12.99 22.09
CA ILE A 208 19.21 -14.40 21.82
C ILE A 208 19.99 -15.30 22.79
N GLN A 209 21.27 -15.01 23.02
CA GLN A 209 22.11 -15.72 24.00
C GLN A 209 21.65 -15.52 25.45
N ASP A 210 20.99 -14.40 25.77
CA ASP A 210 20.30 -14.20 27.06
C ASP A 210 19.03 -15.05 27.14
N LEU A 211 18.26 -15.12 26.06
CA LEU A 211 16.98 -15.82 26.00
C LEU A 211 17.12 -17.35 26.09
N TYR A 212 18.15 -17.93 25.46
CA TYR A 212 18.39 -19.37 25.41
C TYR A 212 19.61 -19.79 26.24
N ASN A 213 19.90 -19.08 27.33
CA ASN A 213 21.07 -19.32 28.18
C ASN A 213 21.11 -20.69 28.87
N ASN A 214 19.99 -21.42 28.86
CA ASN A 214 19.80 -22.74 29.43
C ASN A 214 19.81 -23.87 28.37
N GLU A 215 20.01 -23.53 27.09
CA GLU A 215 20.11 -24.48 26.00
C GLU A 215 21.54 -24.57 25.46
N GLU A 216 21.85 -25.65 24.73
CA GLU A 216 23.08 -25.73 23.97
C GLU A 216 22.98 -24.86 22.71
N THR A 217 23.79 -23.81 22.64
CA THR A 217 23.76 -22.81 21.56
C THR A 217 25.01 -22.88 20.67
N SER A 218 24.90 -22.37 19.45
CA SER A 218 26.03 -22.01 18.59
C SER A 218 25.74 -20.73 17.85
N ILE A 219 26.78 -20.03 17.37
CA ILE A 219 26.61 -18.91 16.45
C ILE A 219 27.25 -19.29 15.12
N THR A 220 26.47 -19.26 14.05
CA THR A 220 26.96 -19.48 12.70
C THR A 220 26.82 -18.23 11.85
N ILE A 221 27.89 -17.81 11.18
CA ILE A 221 27.90 -16.59 10.38
C ILE A 221 28.18 -16.98 8.95
N THR A 222 27.48 -16.37 8.00
CA THR A 222 27.66 -16.69 6.58
C THR A 222 27.59 -15.44 5.74
N GLY A 223 28.31 -15.47 4.62
CA GLY A 223 28.28 -14.41 3.64
C GLY A 223 29.08 -14.78 2.41
N HIS A 224 28.83 -14.03 1.33
CA HIS A 224 29.52 -14.17 0.06
C HIS A 224 30.10 -12.82 -0.37
N SER A 225 31.32 -12.81 -0.92
CA SER A 225 32.02 -11.61 -1.37
C SER A 225 32.17 -10.55 -0.27
N LEU A 226 31.67 -9.30 -0.43
CA LEU A 226 31.59 -8.33 0.67
C LEU A 226 30.95 -8.93 1.94
N GLY A 227 29.90 -9.73 1.78
CA GLY A 227 29.23 -10.39 2.90
C GLY A 227 30.15 -11.37 3.62
N ALA A 228 31.08 -12.02 2.91
CA ALA A 228 32.10 -12.88 3.50
C ALA A 228 33.14 -12.09 4.31
N ALA A 229 33.53 -10.90 3.84
CA ALA A 229 34.41 -10.01 4.60
C ALA A 229 33.73 -9.52 5.89
N LEU A 230 32.47 -9.09 5.79
CA LEU A 230 31.66 -8.67 6.95
C LEU A 230 31.42 -9.82 7.93
N ALA A 231 31.15 -11.03 7.42
CA ALA A 231 31.01 -12.24 8.22
C ALA A 231 32.29 -12.55 9.01
N THR A 232 33.46 -12.41 8.37
CA THR A 232 34.77 -12.61 9.01
C THR A 232 35.01 -11.61 10.13
N ILE A 233 34.78 -10.31 9.89
CA ILE A 233 34.89 -9.25 10.89
C ILE A 233 33.91 -9.49 12.06
N ASN A 234 32.65 -9.82 11.74
CA ASN A 234 31.62 -10.05 12.74
C ASN A 234 31.92 -11.27 13.62
N ALA A 235 32.48 -12.33 13.05
CA ALA A 235 32.82 -13.54 13.79
C ALA A 235 33.91 -13.30 14.84
N ILE A 236 34.99 -12.61 14.46
CA ILE A 236 36.05 -12.27 15.41
C ILE A 236 35.60 -11.22 16.43
N ASP A 237 34.74 -10.28 16.06
CA ASP A 237 34.15 -9.28 16.98
C ASP A 237 33.32 -9.95 18.07
N ILE A 238 32.46 -10.89 17.68
CA ILE A 238 31.61 -11.63 18.62
C ILE A 238 32.46 -12.40 19.64
N VAL A 239 33.52 -13.09 19.20
CA VAL A 239 34.37 -13.88 20.10
C VAL A 239 35.28 -12.98 20.93
N SER A 240 35.95 -12.01 20.31
CA SER A 240 36.87 -11.09 20.99
C SER A 240 36.17 -10.32 22.11
N ASN A 241 34.94 -9.85 21.87
CA ASN A 241 34.19 -9.06 22.83
C ASN A 241 33.22 -9.90 23.69
N GLY A 242 33.31 -11.24 23.65
CA GLY A 242 32.58 -12.14 24.53
C GLY A 242 31.05 -12.20 24.32
N TYR A 243 30.56 -11.75 23.16
CA TYR A 243 29.13 -11.82 22.83
C TYR A 243 28.64 -13.25 22.59
N ASN A 244 29.55 -14.20 22.37
CA ASN A 244 29.24 -15.62 22.24
C ASN A 244 28.97 -16.33 23.58
N LYS A 245 29.28 -15.72 24.73
CA LYS A 245 29.16 -16.35 26.07
C LYS A 245 29.74 -17.77 26.10
N SER A 246 30.91 -17.96 25.49
CA SER A 246 31.61 -19.24 25.37
C SER A 246 30.95 -20.31 24.49
N CYS A 247 29.86 -20.01 23.77
CA CYS A 247 29.36 -20.90 22.73
C CYS A 247 30.26 -20.85 21.48
N PRO A 248 30.39 -21.95 20.72
CA PRO A 248 31.24 -21.97 19.53
C PRO A 248 30.70 -21.05 18.44
N VAL A 249 31.62 -20.35 17.77
CA VAL A 249 31.34 -19.47 16.63
C VAL A 249 31.96 -20.06 15.36
N SER A 250 31.15 -20.28 14.35
CA SER A 250 31.59 -20.79 13.05
C SER A 250 31.23 -19.83 11.93
N ALA A 251 32.12 -19.59 10.97
CA ALA A 251 31.83 -18.83 9.78
C ALA A 251 31.97 -19.70 8.52
N PHE A 252 30.93 -19.74 7.68
CA PHE A 252 30.96 -20.37 6.36
C PHE A 252 30.86 -19.29 5.30
N VAL A 253 32.00 -18.99 4.66
CA VAL A 253 32.12 -17.85 3.76
C VAL A 253 32.52 -18.28 2.37
N PHE A 254 31.97 -17.62 1.37
CA PHE A 254 32.13 -17.97 -0.04
C PHE A 254 32.75 -16.80 -0.79
N GLY A 255 33.73 -17.07 -1.66
CA GLY A 255 34.35 -16.01 -2.46
C GLY A 255 34.91 -14.86 -1.61
N SER A 256 35.40 -15.16 -0.40
CA SER A 256 35.83 -14.14 0.55
C SER A 256 37.05 -13.39 0.02
N PRO A 257 37.00 -12.06 -0.16
CA PRO A 257 38.24 -11.29 -0.28
C PRO A 257 39.00 -11.36 1.04
N ARG A 258 40.25 -10.92 1.01
CA ARG A 258 41.07 -10.77 2.21
C ARG A 258 40.58 -9.60 3.05
N VAL A 259 40.69 -9.75 4.37
CA VAL A 259 39.98 -8.90 5.34
C VAL A 259 40.92 -7.99 6.12
N GLY A 260 42.06 -8.51 6.57
CA GLY A 260 43.00 -7.76 7.41
C GLY A 260 44.45 -8.16 7.18
N ASN A 261 45.33 -7.53 7.95
CA ASN A 261 46.78 -7.73 7.91
C ASN A 261 47.22 -9.01 8.65
N PRO A 262 48.52 -9.37 8.64
CA PRO A 262 49.03 -10.52 9.39
C PRO A 262 48.73 -10.46 10.90
N ASP A 263 48.74 -9.28 11.53
CA ASP A 263 48.39 -9.14 12.95
C ASP A 263 46.91 -9.46 13.21
N PHE A 264 46.02 -9.11 12.28
CA PHE A 264 44.62 -9.54 12.33
C PHE A 264 44.50 -11.06 12.20
N GLN A 265 45.31 -11.70 11.34
CA GLN A 265 45.36 -13.16 11.24
C GLN A 265 45.83 -13.80 12.54
N GLU A 266 46.90 -13.30 13.17
CA GLU A 266 47.39 -13.83 14.44
C GLU A 266 46.34 -13.71 15.55
N ALA A 267 45.66 -12.57 15.64
CA ALA A 267 44.58 -12.37 16.60
C ALA A 267 43.38 -13.29 16.31
N PHE A 268 43.06 -13.51 15.04
CA PHE A 268 42.02 -14.46 14.62
C PHE A 268 42.37 -15.90 15.01
N ASP A 269 43.58 -16.35 14.72
CA ASP A 269 44.05 -17.71 15.01
C ASP A 269 44.17 -17.96 16.53
N SER A 270 44.31 -16.90 17.33
CA SER A 270 44.31 -16.95 18.79
C SER A 270 42.92 -17.13 19.42
N ALA A 271 41.84 -16.92 18.66
CA ALA A 271 40.46 -17.01 19.16
C ALA A 271 39.97 -18.47 19.21
N THR A 272 40.06 -19.10 20.38
CA THR A 272 39.86 -20.56 20.55
C THR A 272 38.46 -21.06 20.18
N ASP A 273 37.43 -20.22 20.36
CA ASP A 273 36.02 -20.57 20.09
C ASP A 273 35.60 -20.27 18.63
N LEU A 274 36.52 -19.75 17.81
CA LEU A 274 36.24 -19.31 16.45
C LEU A 274 36.75 -20.28 15.39
N ARG A 275 35.90 -20.65 14.44
CA ARG A 275 36.27 -21.43 13.26
C ARG A 275 35.72 -20.77 12.01
N LEU A 276 36.48 -20.80 10.92
CA LEU A 276 36.03 -20.23 9.65
C LEU A 276 36.46 -21.11 8.49
N LEU A 277 35.50 -21.49 7.65
CA LEU A 277 35.72 -22.24 6.42
C LEU A 277 35.49 -21.30 5.23
N ARG A 278 36.55 -21.05 4.45
CA ARG A 278 36.50 -20.29 3.21
C ARG A 278 36.34 -21.24 2.04
N VAL A 279 35.20 -21.16 1.37
CA VAL A 279 35.02 -21.80 0.07
C VAL A 279 35.59 -20.89 -1.00
N ARG A 280 36.51 -21.41 -1.82
CA ARG A 280 37.19 -20.68 -2.89
C ARG A 280 37.06 -21.43 -4.21
N ASN A 281 36.60 -20.73 -5.25
CA ASN A 281 36.54 -21.24 -6.61
C ASN A 281 37.86 -20.90 -7.32
N SER A 282 38.51 -21.91 -7.89
CA SER A 282 39.81 -21.82 -8.58
C SER A 282 39.92 -20.67 -9.61
N PRO A 283 38.96 -20.49 -10.54
CA PRO A 283 39.00 -19.39 -11.52
C PRO A 283 38.61 -18.02 -10.95
N ASP A 284 38.05 -17.95 -9.74
CA ASP A 284 37.67 -16.68 -9.13
C ASP A 284 38.90 -15.90 -8.63
N VAL A 285 38.93 -14.61 -8.96
CA VAL A 285 40.00 -13.67 -8.63
C VAL A 285 39.71 -12.86 -7.36
N VAL A 286 38.45 -12.74 -6.94
CA VAL A 286 38.05 -11.94 -5.77
C VAL A 286 38.77 -12.40 -4.49
N PRO A 287 38.90 -13.71 -4.21
CA PRO A 287 39.60 -14.19 -3.01
C PRO A 287 41.09 -13.88 -2.97
N LYS A 288 41.69 -13.43 -4.08
CA LYS A 288 43.10 -13.04 -4.15
C LYS A 288 43.31 -11.56 -3.82
N TRP A 289 42.24 -10.80 -3.55
CA TRP A 289 42.26 -9.36 -3.37
C TRP A 289 41.89 -8.95 -1.93
N PRO A 290 42.52 -7.91 -1.34
CA PRO A 290 43.71 -7.20 -1.83
C PRO A 290 44.99 -8.03 -1.69
N LYS A 291 45.97 -7.80 -2.57
CA LYS A 291 47.21 -8.62 -2.57
C LYS A 291 48.23 -8.19 -1.51
N LEU A 292 48.53 -6.89 -1.41
CA LEU A 292 49.65 -6.37 -0.64
C LEU A 292 49.23 -6.00 0.79
N GLY A 293 49.89 -6.56 1.80
CA GLY A 293 49.66 -6.23 3.21
C GLY A 293 48.50 -6.98 3.89
N TYR A 294 47.83 -7.87 3.16
CA TYR A 294 46.67 -8.63 3.66
C TYR A 294 46.95 -10.13 3.76
N SER A 295 46.37 -10.76 4.79
CA SER A 295 46.42 -12.19 5.06
C SER A 295 45.04 -12.84 5.00
N ASP A 296 45.07 -14.12 4.68
CA ASP A 296 43.92 -15.02 4.62
C ASP A 296 43.72 -15.69 5.99
N VAL A 297 42.49 -15.71 6.53
CA VAL A 297 42.18 -16.33 7.85
C VAL A 297 41.30 -17.58 7.73
N GLY A 298 41.43 -18.53 8.65
CA GLY A 298 40.64 -19.77 8.68
C GLY A 298 41.09 -20.84 7.68
N THR A 299 40.30 -21.90 7.57
CA THR A 299 40.55 -23.09 6.74
C THR A 299 39.98 -22.91 5.33
N GLU A 300 40.69 -23.38 4.30
CA GLU A 300 40.27 -23.25 2.90
C GLU A 300 39.69 -24.57 2.35
N LEU A 301 38.56 -24.48 1.67
CA LEU A 301 38.02 -25.51 0.78
C LEU A 301 38.10 -24.99 -0.66
N MET A 302 39.00 -25.58 -1.46
CA MET A 302 39.11 -25.28 -2.88
C MET A 302 38.09 -26.09 -3.68
N ILE A 303 37.36 -25.41 -4.57
CA ILE A 303 36.50 -26.02 -5.58
C ILE A 303 36.94 -25.55 -6.96
N ASP A 304 36.64 -26.32 -8.00
CA ASP A 304 36.84 -25.88 -9.38
C ASP A 304 35.56 -26.07 -10.18
N THR A 305 34.87 -24.95 -10.43
CA THR A 305 33.67 -24.93 -11.27
C THR A 305 33.97 -25.16 -12.76
N GLY A 306 35.22 -25.00 -13.20
CA GLY A 306 35.66 -25.30 -14.57
C GLY A 306 35.56 -26.79 -14.92
N GLU A 307 35.61 -27.67 -13.91
CA GLU A 307 35.43 -29.11 -14.07
C GLU A 307 33.96 -29.52 -14.29
N SER A 308 33.02 -28.59 -14.10
CA SER A 308 31.59 -28.88 -14.27
C SER A 308 31.21 -29.09 -15.73
N PRO A 309 30.61 -30.24 -16.11
CA PRO A 309 30.10 -30.43 -17.46
C PRO A 309 28.84 -29.61 -17.74
N TYR A 310 28.23 -28.98 -16.73
CA TYR A 310 26.99 -28.22 -16.83
C TYR A 310 27.22 -26.74 -17.18
N LEU A 311 28.37 -26.18 -16.78
CA LEU A 311 28.66 -24.76 -16.91
C LEU A 311 29.31 -24.45 -18.27
N LYS A 312 29.12 -23.22 -18.75
CA LYS A 312 29.79 -22.70 -19.95
C LYS A 312 31.31 -22.70 -19.75
N SER A 313 32.04 -23.08 -20.80
CA SER A 313 33.49 -23.05 -20.83
C SER A 313 33.98 -22.42 -22.14
N PRO A 314 34.82 -21.37 -22.09
CA PRO A 314 35.24 -20.67 -20.87
C PRO A 314 34.07 -19.92 -20.20
N GLY A 315 34.09 -19.86 -18.86
CA GLY A 315 33.22 -18.98 -18.09
C GLY A 315 33.71 -17.53 -18.13
N ASN A 316 33.17 -16.69 -17.25
CA ASN A 316 33.60 -15.30 -17.08
C ASN A 316 33.67 -14.90 -15.58
N PRO A 317 34.32 -13.77 -15.24
CA PRO A 317 34.46 -13.32 -13.86
C PRO A 317 33.16 -13.21 -13.04
N LEU A 318 32.01 -12.89 -13.66
CA LEU A 318 30.72 -12.86 -12.96
C LEU A 318 30.28 -14.27 -12.59
N THR A 319 30.33 -15.20 -13.54
CA THR A 319 29.94 -16.61 -13.30
C THR A 319 30.89 -17.35 -12.37
N TRP A 320 32.19 -17.03 -12.38
CA TRP A 320 33.15 -17.63 -11.44
C TRP A 320 32.94 -17.15 -10.01
N HIS A 321 32.42 -15.94 -9.86
CA HIS A 321 32.15 -15.31 -8.57
C HIS A 321 30.65 -15.30 -8.20
N ASP A 322 29.80 -16.07 -8.90
CA ASP A 322 28.39 -16.17 -8.56
C ASP A 322 28.16 -17.17 -7.42
N MET A 323 27.29 -16.81 -6.48
CA MET A 323 27.05 -17.62 -5.27
C MET A 323 26.41 -18.97 -5.59
N GLU A 324 25.50 -19.04 -6.57
CA GLU A 324 24.89 -20.30 -6.98
C GLU A 324 25.89 -21.17 -7.76
N CYS A 325 26.82 -20.57 -8.51
CA CYS A 325 27.95 -21.29 -9.11
C CYS A 325 28.91 -21.86 -8.05
N TYR A 326 29.18 -21.12 -6.97
CA TYR A 326 29.92 -21.62 -5.81
C TYR A 326 29.24 -22.83 -5.17
N MET A 327 27.93 -22.74 -4.95
CA MET A 327 27.12 -23.81 -4.40
C MET A 327 27.11 -25.04 -5.32
N HIS A 328 26.99 -24.84 -6.63
CA HIS A 328 27.10 -25.91 -7.64
C HIS A 328 28.46 -26.60 -7.58
N GLY A 329 29.55 -25.83 -7.46
CA GLY A 329 30.89 -26.37 -7.26
C GLY A 329 31.02 -27.19 -5.97
N VAL A 330 30.44 -26.73 -4.87
CA VAL A 330 30.36 -27.51 -3.61
C VAL A 330 29.54 -28.78 -3.78
N VAL A 331 28.46 -28.77 -4.55
CA VAL A 331 27.66 -29.98 -4.82
C VAL A 331 28.43 -31.01 -5.66
N GLY A 332 29.26 -30.54 -6.60
CA GLY A 332 29.89 -31.40 -7.60
C GLY A 332 31.34 -31.81 -7.35
N THR A 333 32.10 -31.06 -6.55
CA THR A 333 33.55 -31.29 -6.36
C THR A 333 33.85 -32.69 -5.81
N GLN A 334 34.85 -33.37 -6.38
CA GLN A 334 35.34 -34.68 -5.93
C GLN A 334 36.73 -34.59 -5.24
N GLY A 335 37.18 -33.38 -4.92
CA GLY A 335 38.47 -33.14 -4.27
C GLY A 335 39.66 -33.52 -5.15
N SER A 336 40.74 -34.01 -4.56
CA SER A 336 41.96 -34.42 -5.27
C SER A 336 41.77 -35.62 -6.21
N SER A 337 40.65 -36.34 -6.07
CA SER A 337 40.24 -37.41 -6.98
C SER A 337 40.02 -36.92 -8.42
N GLY A 338 39.75 -35.63 -8.61
CA GLY A 338 39.44 -35.03 -9.90
C GLY A 338 38.02 -35.34 -10.40
N GLY A 339 37.58 -34.57 -11.40
CA GLY A 339 36.25 -34.67 -12.00
C GLY A 339 35.12 -34.01 -11.19
N PHE A 340 33.91 -34.12 -11.74
CA PHE A 340 32.74 -33.42 -11.22
C PHE A 340 31.50 -34.32 -11.23
N LYS A 341 30.87 -34.50 -10.07
CA LYS A 341 29.66 -35.30 -9.93
C LYS A 341 28.76 -34.72 -8.86
N LEU A 342 27.51 -34.40 -9.24
CA LEU A 342 26.50 -33.97 -8.29
C LEU A 342 26.17 -35.13 -7.34
N VAL A 343 26.51 -34.97 -6.06
CA VAL A 343 26.28 -35.98 -5.00
C VAL A 343 25.22 -35.58 -3.99
N VAL A 344 24.66 -34.39 -4.15
CA VAL A 344 23.50 -33.88 -3.41
C VAL A 344 22.46 -33.40 -4.43
N ASP A 345 21.19 -33.63 -4.14
CA ASP A 345 20.08 -33.17 -4.96
C ASP A 345 19.96 -31.64 -4.86
N ARG A 346 20.52 -30.94 -5.85
CA ARG A 346 20.40 -29.49 -6.04
C ARG A 346 20.21 -29.23 -7.54
N ASP A 347 19.15 -28.49 -7.87
CA ASP A 347 18.81 -28.21 -9.26
C ASP A 347 19.87 -27.32 -9.92
N ILE A 348 20.37 -27.73 -11.08
CA ILE A 348 21.34 -26.96 -11.87
C ILE A 348 20.75 -25.63 -12.33
N ALA A 349 19.42 -25.50 -12.48
CA ALA A 349 18.77 -24.26 -12.90
C ALA A 349 19.06 -23.06 -11.98
N LEU A 350 19.40 -23.32 -10.72
CA LEU A 350 19.75 -22.29 -9.74
C LEU A 350 21.00 -21.49 -10.16
N VAL A 351 21.94 -22.05 -10.91
CA VAL A 351 23.15 -21.30 -11.31
C VAL A 351 22.87 -20.20 -12.34
N ASN A 352 21.70 -20.24 -13.00
CA ASN A 352 21.22 -19.17 -13.87
C ASN A 352 20.31 -18.15 -13.15
N LYS A 353 20.20 -18.23 -11.82
CA LYS A 353 19.30 -17.36 -11.04
C LYS A 353 19.59 -15.87 -11.25
N HIS A 354 20.86 -15.50 -11.28
CA HIS A 354 21.30 -14.12 -11.52
C HIS A 354 22.19 -13.95 -12.75
N GLU A 355 22.77 -15.03 -13.26
CA GLU A 355 23.75 -15.00 -14.34
C GLU A 355 23.35 -15.91 -15.52
N ASP A 356 24.19 -15.94 -16.56
CA ASP A 356 24.09 -16.85 -17.70
C ASP A 356 25.23 -17.89 -17.67
N ALA A 357 25.23 -18.76 -16.66
CA ALA A 357 26.34 -19.66 -16.36
C ALA A 357 26.19 -21.06 -16.97
N LEU A 358 24.96 -21.57 -17.14
CA LEU A 358 24.70 -22.89 -17.74
C LEU A 358 24.93 -22.90 -19.25
N LYS A 359 25.35 -24.06 -19.78
CA LYS A 359 25.36 -24.31 -21.22
C LYS A 359 23.95 -24.19 -21.81
N ASN A 360 23.86 -23.67 -23.03
CA ASN A 360 22.59 -23.42 -23.70
C ASN A 360 21.76 -24.71 -23.93
N GLU A 361 22.40 -25.89 -23.98
CA GLU A 361 21.74 -27.18 -24.17
C GLU A 361 20.74 -27.54 -23.07
N TYR A 362 20.90 -26.99 -21.87
CA TYR A 362 19.97 -27.20 -20.75
C TYR A 362 18.69 -26.35 -20.85
N SER A 363 18.62 -25.41 -21.80
CA SER A 363 17.42 -24.61 -22.09
C SER A 363 16.84 -23.84 -20.88
N ILE A 364 17.69 -23.46 -19.93
CA ILE A 364 17.31 -22.66 -18.76
C ILE A 364 17.57 -21.18 -19.06
N PRO A 365 16.56 -20.30 -18.96
CA PRO A 365 16.74 -18.86 -19.16
C PRO A 365 17.79 -18.28 -18.20
N SER A 366 18.61 -17.36 -18.69
CA SER A 366 19.57 -16.63 -17.85
C SER A 366 18.88 -15.58 -16.99
N SER A 367 19.50 -15.26 -15.84
CA SER A 367 19.04 -14.26 -14.88
C SER A 367 17.53 -14.34 -14.59
N TRP A 368 17.00 -15.55 -14.45
CA TRP A 368 15.56 -15.79 -14.46
C TRP A 368 14.84 -15.28 -13.20
N TRP A 369 15.56 -15.07 -12.08
CA TRP A 369 14.93 -14.58 -10.86
C TRP A 369 14.51 -13.12 -10.98
N VAL A 370 13.21 -12.92 -11.00
CA VAL A 370 12.57 -11.61 -10.92
C VAL A 370 11.25 -11.74 -10.18
N VAL A 371 10.95 -10.79 -9.28
CA VAL A 371 9.59 -10.72 -8.70
C VAL A 371 8.60 -10.53 -9.84
N GLN A 372 7.44 -11.20 -9.78
CA GLN A 372 6.40 -11.10 -10.81
C GLN A 372 6.18 -9.63 -11.23
N ASN A 373 6.26 -9.36 -12.54
CA ASN A 373 6.13 -8.01 -13.13
C ASN A 373 7.06 -6.95 -12.52
N LYS A 374 8.24 -7.33 -12.01
CA LYS A 374 9.16 -6.45 -11.26
C LYS A 374 8.52 -5.79 -10.03
N GLY A 375 7.53 -6.45 -9.43
CA GLY A 375 6.79 -5.94 -8.27
C GLY A 375 5.62 -5.02 -8.62
N MET A 376 5.35 -4.77 -9.91
CA MET A 376 4.14 -4.05 -10.32
C MET A 376 2.91 -4.92 -10.06
N VAL A 377 2.03 -4.43 -9.20
CA VAL A 377 0.73 -5.04 -8.92
C VAL A 377 -0.38 -4.18 -9.52
N LYS A 378 -1.43 -4.81 -10.02
CA LYS A 378 -2.67 -4.09 -10.35
C LYS A 378 -3.19 -3.50 -9.03
N GLY A 379 -3.38 -2.18 -8.98
CA GLY A 379 -3.89 -1.48 -7.80
C GLY A 379 -5.17 -2.15 -7.28
N LYS A 380 -5.20 -2.44 -5.99
CA LYS A 380 -6.35 -3.01 -5.30
C LYS A 380 -6.93 -1.93 -4.39
N ASP A 381 -7.82 -1.12 -4.92
CA ASP A 381 -8.62 -0.17 -4.12
C ASP A 381 -9.32 -0.90 -2.94
N GLY A 382 -9.54 -2.22 -3.05
CA GLY A 382 -10.12 -3.07 -2.02
C GLY A 382 -9.25 -3.54 -0.83
N LEU A 383 -7.95 -3.24 -0.72
CA LEU A 383 -7.16 -3.61 0.48
C LEU A 383 -7.00 -2.49 1.50
N ARG A 384 -7.16 -1.23 1.08
CA ARG A 384 -7.08 -0.03 1.95
C ARG A 384 -8.44 0.63 2.19
N TRP A 385 -9.54 0.03 1.73
CA TRP A 385 -10.85 0.71 1.71
C TRP A 385 -11.30 1.24 3.08
N ARG A 386 -11.02 0.53 4.18
CA ARG A 386 -11.36 0.99 5.54
C ARG A 386 -10.60 2.26 5.93
N GLU A 387 -9.31 2.33 5.56
CA GLU A 387 -8.46 3.50 5.77
C GLU A 387 -8.97 4.69 4.95
N LEU A 388 -9.29 4.45 3.67
CA LEU A 388 -9.88 5.44 2.76
C LEU A 388 -11.28 5.90 3.20
N HIS A 389 -11.99 5.08 3.98
CA HIS A 389 -13.29 5.37 4.59
C HIS A 389 -13.18 6.00 5.99
N GLY A 390 -11.97 6.31 6.44
CA GLY A 390 -11.74 7.09 7.66
C GLY A 390 -11.65 6.27 8.94
N SER A 391 -11.32 4.97 8.88
CA SER A 391 -11.10 4.17 10.08
C SER A 391 -10.05 4.79 11.03
N GLY A 392 -9.03 5.43 10.47
CA GLY A 392 -8.00 6.22 11.17
C GLY A 392 -8.20 7.74 11.05
N HIS A 393 -9.42 8.22 10.85
CA HIS A 393 -9.74 9.66 10.68
C HIS A 393 -8.93 10.36 9.58
N TRP A 394 -8.52 9.61 8.55
CA TRP A 394 -7.65 10.07 7.45
C TRP A 394 -6.31 10.67 7.90
N GLU A 395 -5.82 10.30 9.10
CA GLU A 395 -4.52 10.74 9.59
C GLU A 395 -3.40 10.33 8.61
N GLY A 396 -2.56 11.29 8.21
CA GLY A 396 -1.50 11.06 7.24
C GLY A 396 -1.93 10.98 5.77
N LEU A 397 -3.24 11.09 5.46
CA LEU A 397 -3.75 10.97 4.09
C LEU A 397 -4.17 12.29 3.44
N LEU A 398 -4.29 13.39 4.19
CA LEU A 398 -4.87 14.65 3.69
C LEU A 398 -3.83 15.68 3.22
N ASP A 399 -2.61 15.66 3.77
CA ASP A 399 -1.54 16.62 3.43
C ASP A 399 -0.13 15.98 3.57
N PRO A 400 0.49 15.54 2.46
CA PRO A 400 -0.04 15.60 1.08
C PRO A 400 -1.24 14.66 0.89
N LEU A 401 -2.16 15.02 0.00
CA LEU A 401 -3.35 14.22 -0.28
C LEU A 401 -2.97 12.91 -0.99
N ASP A 402 -3.21 11.77 -0.31
CA ASP A 402 -2.96 10.41 -0.79
C ASP A 402 -3.67 10.16 -2.14
N VAL A 403 -2.98 9.49 -3.06
CA VAL A 403 -3.46 9.29 -4.43
C VAL A 403 -4.66 8.35 -4.53
N ASP A 404 -4.77 7.35 -3.66
CA ASP A 404 -5.89 6.42 -3.63
C ASP A 404 -7.11 7.10 -2.97
N LEU A 405 -6.88 7.89 -1.93
CA LEU A 405 -7.92 8.76 -1.36
C LEU A 405 -8.42 9.75 -2.41
N ARG A 406 -7.53 10.36 -3.20
CA ARG A 406 -7.88 11.26 -4.30
C ARG A 406 -8.83 10.61 -5.30
N ARG A 407 -8.50 9.41 -5.79
CA ARG A 407 -9.36 8.62 -6.70
C ARG A 407 -10.69 8.27 -6.06
N SER A 408 -10.69 7.87 -4.79
CA SER A 408 -11.90 7.55 -4.04
C SER A 408 -12.85 8.75 -3.94
N LEU A 409 -12.33 9.92 -3.57
CA LEU A 409 -13.09 11.17 -3.48
C LEU A 409 -13.66 11.60 -4.83
N ILE A 410 -12.87 11.48 -5.91
CA ILE A 410 -13.36 11.75 -7.26
C ILE A 410 -14.50 10.80 -7.63
N GLY A 411 -14.34 9.50 -7.40
CA GLY A 411 -15.40 8.52 -7.66
C GLY A 411 -16.70 8.82 -6.91
N TYR A 412 -16.63 9.23 -5.64
CA TYR A 412 -17.81 9.64 -4.89
C TYR A 412 -18.41 10.97 -5.39
N GLY A 413 -17.58 11.94 -5.76
CA GLY A 413 -18.09 13.18 -6.37
C GLY A 413 -18.71 12.95 -7.75
N GLU A 414 -18.24 11.99 -8.52
CA GLU A 414 -18.84 11.56 -9.79
C GLU A 414 -20.22 10.92 -9.58
N MET A 415 -20.40 10.12 -8.52
CA MET A 415 -21.73 9.62 -8.13
C MET A 415 -22.68 10.77 -7.76
N ILE A 416 -22.19 11.82 -7.10
CA ILE A 416 -22.99 13.03 -6.88
C ILE A 416 -23.30 13.71 -8.22
N MET A 417 -22.32 13.81 -9.13
CA MET A 417 -22.46 14.44 -10.44
C MET A 417 -23.52 13.77 -11.30
N ALA A 418 -23.66 12.43 -11.21
CA ALA A 418 -24.75 11.70 -11.86
C ALA A 418 -26.13 12.26 -11.49
N THR A 419 -26.30 12.78 -10.26
CA THR A 419 -27.55 13.44 -9.86
C THR A 419 -27.79 14.77 -10.54
N TYR A 420 -26.75 15.52 -10.88
CA TYR A 420 -26.91 16.76 -11.63
C TYR A 420 -27.20 16.49 -13.11
N GLU A 421 -26.54 15.51 -13.71
CA GLU A 421 -26.74 15.18 -15.13
C GLU A 421 -28.10 14.55 -15.43
N ALA A 422 -28.59 13.70 -14.52
CA ALA A 422 -29.86 13.00 -14.72
C ALA A 422 -31.08 13.87 -14.38
N PHE A 423 -30.92 14.98 -13.66
CA PHE A 423 -32.07 15.77 -13.21
C PHE A 423 -32.64 16.69 -14.30
N ILE A 424 -33.97 16.70 -14.44
CA ILE A 424 -34.68 17.53 -15.42
C ILE A 424 -34.95 18.92 -14.84
N GLY A 425 -34.03 19.85 -15.13
CA GLY A 425 -34.08 21.25 -14.66
C GLY A 425 -34.91 22.23 -15.52
N GLU A 426 -35.44 21.79 -16.67
CA GLU A 426 -36.23 22.62 -17.59
C GLU A 426 -37.67 22.77 -17.08
N SER A 427 -38.00 23.93 -16.52
CA SER A 427 -39.31 24.18 -15.90
C SER A 427 -40.50 24.09 -16.86
N ARG A 428 -40.27 24.21 -18.17
CA ARG A 428 -41.34 24.04 -19.17
C ARG A 428 -41.66 22.59 -19.47
N SER A 429 -40.78 21.66 -19.11
CA SER A 429 -41.03 20.22 -19.26
C SER A 429 -42.19 19.77 -18.35
N PRO A 430 -43.07 18.86 -18.81
CA PRO A 430 -44.01 18.19 -17.92
C PRO A 430 -43.29 17.30 -16.87
N ASN A 431 -42.05 16.90 -17.15
CA ASN A 431 -41.21 16.07 -16.29
C ASN A 431 -40.20 16.89 -15.47
N ALA A 432 -40.33 18.22 -15.45
CA ALA A 432 -39.50 19.08 -14.61
C ALA A 432 -39.53 18.59 -13.15
N GLY A 433 -38.36 18.42 -12.55
CA GLY A 433 -38.27 17.87 -11.20
C GLY A 433 -38.03 16.36 -11.11
N MET A 434 -38.08 15.61 -12.21
CA MET A 434 -37.85 14.17 -12.25
C MET A 434 -36.41 13.78 -12.63
N CYS A 435 -36.08 12.50 -12.48
CA CYS A 435 -34.91 11.89 -13.12
C CYS A 435 -35.21 11.66 -14.61
N ARG A 436 -34.21 11.82 -15.47
CA ARG A 436 -34.29 11.60 -16.91
C ARG A 436 -34.30 10.12 -17.28
N TYR A 437 -33.55 9.30 -16.56
CA TYR A 437 -33.26 7.92 -16.94
C TYR A 437 -33.95 6.93 -16.00
N ARG A 438 -34.17 5.71 -16.49
CA ARG A 438 -34.56 4.57 -15.64
C ARG A 438 -33.42 4.19 -14.70
N ARG A 439 -33.73 3.62 -13.53
CA ARG A 439 -32.71 3.15 -12.56
C ARG A 439 -31.67 2.24 -13.21
N ALA A 440 -32.12 1.25 -13.98
CA ALA A 440 -31.25 0.26 -14.63
C ALA A 440 -30.25 0.86 -15.62
N ASP A 441 -30.53 2.06 -16.14
CA ASP A 441 -29.73 2.71 -17.18
C ASP A 441 -28.97 3.95 -16.67
N LEU A 442 -29.20 4.38 -15.43
CA LEU A 442 -28.64 5.62 -14.86
C LEU A 442 -27.13 5.74 -15.10
N PHE A 443 -26.34 4.77 -14.63
CA PHE A 443 -24.88 4.82 -14.72
C PHE A 443 -24.34 4.58 -16.13
N ARG A 444 -25.15 4.02 -17.03
CA ARG A 444 -24.79 3.84 -18.45
C ARG A 444 -25.04 5.11 -19.26
N ARG A 445 -26.00 5.92 -18.85
CA ARG A 445 -26.49 7.11 -19.58
C ARG A 445 -25.91 8.44 -19.09
N VAL A 446 -25.36 8.49 -17.88
CA VAL A 446 -24.62 9.65 -17.37
C VAL A 446 -23.15 9.53 -17.76
N ASP A 447 -22.53 10.65 -18.14
CA ASP A 447 -21.10 10.70 -18.53
C ASP A 447 -20.19 10.85 -17.29
N ALA A 448 -20.80 11.10 -16.13
CA ALA A 448 -20.14 11.47 -14.89
C ALA A 448 -19.27 10.37 -14.28
N CYS A 449 -19.57 9.08 -14.50
CA CYS A 449 -18.89 7.96 -13.83
C CYS A 449 -17.74 7.40 -14.67
N SER A 450 -16.77 8.23 -15.06
CA SER A 450 -15.63 7.79 -15.89
C SER A 450 -14.52 7.14 -15.07
N SER A 451 -14.39 7.46 -13.77
CA SER A 451 -13.36 6.86 -12.90
C SER A 451 -13.70 5.44 -12.42
N ARG A 452 -14.95 4.99 -12.58
CA ARG A 452 -15.43 3.65 -12.23
C ARG A 452 -16.22 3.07 -13.40
N PRO A 453 -15.97 1.82 -13.85
CA PRO A 453 -16.78 1.18 -14.88
C PRO A 453 -18.28 1.25 -14.54
N ALA A 454 -19.13 1.57 -15.53
CA ALA A 454 -20.59 1.68 -15.34
C ALA A 454 -21.23 0.41 -14.77
N GLY A 455 -20.58 -0.75 -14.91
CA GLY A 455 -21.01 -2.03 -14.34
C GLY A 455 -20.73 -2.22 -12.85
N TRP A 456 -20.02 -1.31 -12.18
CA TRP A 456 -19.65 -1.48 -10.76
C TRP A 456 -20.77 -1.20 -9.77
N TYR A 457 -21.77 -0.42 -10.15
CA TYR A 457 -22.91 -0.08 -9.29
C TYR A 457 -24.21 -0.22 -10.06
N GLU A 458 -25.26 -0.62 -9.36
CA GLU A 458 -26.63 -0.57 -9.86
C GLU A 458 -27.47 0.35 -8.97
N ALA A 459 -28.28 1.23 -9.57
CA ALA A 459 -29.21 2.06 -8.82
C ALA A 459 -30.44 1.21 -8.45
N THR A 460 -30.72 1.09 -7.16
CA THR A 460 -31.78 0.20 -6.67
C THR A 460 -33.02 0.99 -6.25
N ARG A 461 -32.90 2.27 -5.91
CA ARG A 461 -34.05 3.12 -5.58
C ARG A 461 -33.82 4.59 -5.90
N TYR A 462 -34.84 5.26 -6.43
CA TYR A 462 -34.88 6.72 -6.54
C TYR A 462 -35.53 7.35 -5.31
N ILE A 463 -35.03 8.51 -4.93
CA ILE A 463 -35.43 9.24 -3.74
C ILE A 463 -36.19 10.48 -4.17
N TYR A 464 -37.42 10.65 -3.71
CA TYR A 464 -38.24 11.84 -3.97
C TYR A 464 -38.53 12.59 -2.67
N ALA A 465 -38.36 13.91 -2.69
CA ALA A 465 -38.57 14.77 -1.52
C ALA A 465 -39.62 15.85 -1.79
N THR A 466 -40.45 16.10 -0.78
CA THR A 466 -41.36 17.25 -0.69
C THR A 466 -41.01 18.06 0.56
N ALA A 467 -41.62 19.23 0.75
CA ALA A 467 -41.40 20.06 1.94
C ALA A 467 -42.73 20.66 2.42
N SER A 468 -43.01 20.46 3.71
CA SER A 468 -44.16 21.04 4.42
C SER A 468 -43.89 22.47 4.95
N ALA A 469 -42.61 22.79 5.21
CA ALA A 469 -42.21 24.17 5.47
C ALA A 469 -42.19 24.95 4.15
N GLU A 470 -42.37 26.27 4.22
CA GLU A 470 -42.27 27.18 3.07
C GLU A 470 -40.82 27.22 2.54
N VAL A 471 -40.41 26.15 1.86
CA VAL A 471 -39.18 26.06 1.09
C VAL A 471 -39.53 26.67 -0.26
N ARG A 472 -39.22 27.95 -0.44
CA ARG A 472 -39.53 28.72 -1.67
C ARG A 472 -39.11 27.91 -2.91
N GLY A 473 -39.78 28.15 -4.05
CA GLY A 473 -39.61 27.41 -5.33
C GLY A 473 -38.23 27.46 -6.02
N LYS A 474 -37.16 27.77 -5.27
CA LYS A 474 -35.76 27.70 -5.68
C LYS A 474 -35.11 26.33 -5.36
N VAL A 475 -35.62 25.57 -4.38
CA VAL A 475 -35.08 24.23 -4.01
C VAL A 475 -35.86 23.07 -4.64
N LEU A 476 -37.19 23.13 -4.60
CA LEU A 476 -38.07 22.21 -5.33
C LEU A 476 -38.56 22.89 -6.60
N LEU A 477 -38.17 22.33 -7.75
CA LEU A 477 -38.55 22.83 -9.07
C LEU A 477 -39.99 22.40 -9.39
N ARG A 478 -40.89 23.37 -9.57
CA ARG A 478 -42.26 23.10 -10.00
C ARG A 478 -42.39 23.23 -11.53
N PRO A 479 -43.01 22.26 -12.23
CA PRO A 479 -43.34 22.39 -13.64
C PRO A 479 -44.28 23.57 -13.89
N LEU A 480 -44.00 24.37 -14.93
CA LEU A 480 -44.91 25.42 -15.41
C LEU A 480 -46.05 24.85 -16.26
N CYS A 481 -45.92 23.60 -16.73
CA CYS A 481 -46.90 22.94 -17.57
C CYS A 481 -48.14 22.48 -16.80
N ARG A 482 -49.32 22.59 -17.42
CA ARG A 482 -50.60 22.09 -16.89
C ARG A 482 -50.66 20.56 -16.72
N GLN A 483 -49.75 19.82 -17.36
CA GLN A 483 -49.62 18.35 -17.25
C GLN A 483 -48.37 17.93 -16.44
N GLY A 484 -47.80 18.83 -15.63
CA GLY A 484 -46.62 18.53 -14.82
C GLY A 484 -46.82 17.31 -13.90
N ARG A 485 -45.91 16.34 -13.97
CA ARG A 485 -45.97 15.07 -13.21
C ARG A 485 -45.50 15.22 -11.76
N ALA A 486 -44.49 16.06 -11.51
CA ALA A 486 -43.85 16.25 -10.20
C ALA A 486 -44.18 17.64 -9.61
N ARG A 487 -45.45 17.87 -9.26
CA ARG A 487 -45.90 19.18 -8.74
C ARG A 487 -45.56 19.43 -7.28
N GLU A 488 -45.59 18.36 -6.51
CA GLU A 488 -45.47 18.40 -5.05
C GLU A 488 -44.10 17.91 -4.55
N CYS A 489 -43.26 17.36 -5.43
CA CYS A 489 -41.96 16.79 -5.06
C CYS A 489 -40.94 16.88 -6.19
N ASN A 490 -39.68 16.61 -5.85
CA ASN A 490 -38.60 16.47 -6.81
C ASN A 490 -37.80 15.19 -6.53
N TRP A 491 -37.24 14.62 -7.58
CA TRP A 491 -36.17 13.64 -7.49
C TRP A 491 -34.95 14.25 -6.82
N MET A 492 -34.51 13.67 -5.72
CA MET A 492 -33.49 14.20 -4.80
C MET A 492 -32.24 13.32 -4.73
N GLY A 493 -32.19 12.24 -5.52
CA GLY A 493 -31.05 11.35 -5.57
C GLY A 493 -31.46 9.89 -5.65
N TYR A 494 -30.55 9.01 -5.27
CA TYR A 494 -30.75 7.56 -5.39
C TYR A 494 -29.99 6.78 -4.32
N VAL A 495 -30.42 5.54 -4.12
CA VAL A 495 -29.65 4.48 -3.47
C VAL A 495 -29.12 3.55 -4.56
N ALA A 496 -27.85 3.19 -4.45
CA ALA A 496 -27.17 2.25 -5.32
C ALA A 496 -26.37 1.24 -4.49
N VAL A 497 -26.08 0.08 -5.07
CA VAL A 497 -25.23 -0.93 -4.44
C VAL A 497 -24.19 -1.42 -5.43
N ALA A 498 -23.00 -1.75 -4.92
CA ALA A 498 -21.95 -2.34 -5.74
C ALA A 498 -22.43 -3.69 -6.29
N THR A 499 -22.25 -3.91 -7.60
CA THR A 499 -22.45 -5.23 -8.24
C THR A 499 -21.35 -6.19 -7.79
N ASP A 500 -21.41 -7.47 -8.17
CA ASP A 500 -20.38 -8.45 -7.76
C ASP A 500 -18.98 -8.05 -8.28
N GLU A 501 -18.92 -7.53 -9.50
CA GLU A 501 -17.69 -7.00 -10.08
C GLU A 501 -17.20 -5.76 -9.30
N GLY A 502 -18.13 -4.86 -8.96
CA GLY A 502 -17.83 -3.69 -8.14
C GLY A 502 -17.34 -4.07 -6.74
N ALA A 503 -18.01 -5.00 -6.07
CA ALA A 503 -17.66 -5.47 -4.73
C ALA A 503 -16.27 -6.14 -4.71
N ALA A 504 -15.95 -6.92 -5.74
CA ALA A 504 -14.62 -7.52 -5.91
C ALA A 504 -13.52 -6.45 -6.10
N ALA A 505 -13.80 -5.39 -6.87
CA ALA A 505 -12.85 -4.29 -7.07
C ALA A 505 -12.68 -3.41 -5.82
N LEU A 506 -13.78 -3.13 -5.13
CA LEU A 506 -13.87 -2.28 -3.95
C LEU A 506 -13.46 -2.99 -2.65
N GLY A 507 -13.33 -4.32 -2.68
CA GLY A 507 -13.01 -5.17 -1.52
C GLY A 507 -14.14 -5.32 -0.50
N ARG A 508 -15.34 -4.80 -0.80
CA ARG A 508 -16.55 -4.89 0.02
C ARG A 508 -17.80 -4.54 -0.79
N ARG A 509 -18.97 -4.97 -0.32
CA ARG A 509 -20.27 -4.57 -0.86
C ARG A 509 -20.64 -3.18 -0.37
N ASP A 510 -20.36 -2.17 -1.19
CA ASP A 510 -20.62 -0.77 -0.85
C ASP A 510 -22.06 -0.37 -1.25
N ILE A 511 -22.84 0.10 -0.29
CA ILE A 511 -24.16 0.71 -0.49
C ILE A 511 -23.95 2.23 -0.52
N VAL A 512 -24.31 2.88 -1.62
CA VAL A 512 -24.16 4.33 -1.78
C VAL A 512 -25.52 5.01 -1.76
N VAL A 513 -25.65 6.05 -0.94
CA VAL A 513 -26.77 6.99 -0.98
C VAL A 513 -26.26 8.32 -1.51
N ALA A 514 -26.68 8.70 -2.71
CA ALA A 514 -26.28 9.95 -3.33
C ALA A 514 -27.42 10.97 -3.25
N TRP A 515 -27.15 12.12 -2.62
CA TRP A 515 -28.09 13.22 -2.47
C TRP A 515 -27.77 14.36 -3.44
N ARG A 516 -28.77 14.77 -4.22
CA ARG A 516 -28.70 15.90 -5.16
C ARG A 516 -28.68 17.22 -4.40
N GLY A 517 -27.83 18.15 -4.84
CA GLY A 517 -27.89 19.55 -4.39
C GLY A 517 -28.80 20.42 -5.26
N THR A 518 -28.59 21.73 -5.21
CA THR A 518 -29.39 22.73 -5.91
C THR A 518 -28.75 23.09 -7.26
N GLN A 519 -29.51 23.07 -8.35
CA GLN A 519 -29.02 23.42 -9.71
C GLN A 519 -29.11 24.91 -10.07
N ARG A 520 -29.87 25.71 -9.32
CA ARG A 520 -30.14 27.12 -9.63
C ARG A 520 -29.46 28.05 -8.61
N ALA A 521 -29.27 29.30 -9.03
CA ALA A 521 -28.55 30.39 -8.36
C ALA A 521 -28.42 30.27 -6.83
N LEU A 522 -27.21 30.55 -6.32
CA LEU A 522 -26.84 30.52 -4.89
C LEU A 522 -27.70 31.41 -3.98
N GLU A 523 -28.58 32.25 -4.55
CA GLU A 523 -29.57 33.04 -3.82
C GLU A 523 -30.45 32.23 -2.86
N TRP A 524 -30.59 30.91 -3.06
CA TRP A 524 -31.32 30.06 -2.11
C TRP A 524 -30.73 30.11 -0.70
N VAL A 525 -29.42 30.30 -0.55
CA VAL A 525 -28.74 30.39 0.75
C VAL A 525 -29.11 31.66 1.51
N ALA A 526 -29.37 32.75 0.79
CA ALA A 526 -29.86 34.00 1.38
C ALA A 526 -31.36 33.92 1.75
N ASP A 527 -32.12 33.06 1.08
CA ASP A 527 -33.56 32.83 1.32
C ASP A 527 -33.84 31.82 2.46
N LEU A 528 -32.81 31.13 2.97
CA LEU A 528 -32.96 30.22 4.11
C LEU A 528 -33.26 31.01 5.39
N LYS A 529 -34.46 30.81 5.96
CA LYS A 529 -34.70 31.20 7.35
C LYS A 529 -33.73 30.41 8.22
N LEU A 530 -32.85 31.09 8.96
CA LEU A 530 -31.83 30.52 9.88
C LEU A 530 -32.42 29.66 11.04
N ALA A 531 -33.71 29.34 11.00
CA ALA A 531 -34.45 28.67 12.05
C ALA A 531 -33.99 27.22 12.22
N LEU A 532 -33.56 26.91 13.44
CA LEU A 532 -33.37 25.55 13.92
C LEU A 532 -34.73 24.88 14.19
N ALA A 533 -34.79 23.57 14.02
CA ALA A 533 -35.89 22.72 14.44
C ALA A 533 -35.32 21.46 15.11
N SER A 534 -35.97 21.00 16.18
CA SER A 534 -35.57 19.79 16.88
C SER A 534 -35.54 18.60 15.93
N ALA A 535 -34.42 17.88 15.94
CA ALA A 535 -34.20 16.62 15.24
C ALA A 535 -34.34 15.39 16.16
N ALA A 536 -34.74 15.58 17.43
CA ALA A 536 -34.87 14.51 18.41
C ALA A 536 -35.79 13.36 17.92
N GLY A 537 -36.84 13.68 17.16
CA GLY A 537 -37.76 12.70 16.59
C GLY A 537 -37.16 11.76 15.53
N ILE A 538 -35.98 12.08 14.98
CA ILE A 538 -35.26 11.21 14.02
C ILE A 538 -33.92 10.70 14.55
N LEU A 539 -33.34 11.34 15.57
CA LEU A 539 -32.07 10.90 16.16
C LEU A 539 -32.25 10.08 17.46
N GLY A 540 -33.49 9.85 17.87
CA GLY A 540 -33.85 9.12 19.10
C GLY A 540 -33.75 9.99 20.36
N PRO A 541 -34.33 9.54 21.50
CA PRO A 541 -34.22 10.22 22.78
C PRO A 541 -32.83 9.99 23.41
N GLU A 542 -31.74 10.37 22.74
CA GLU A 542 -30.45 10.53 23.41
C GLU A 542 -30.35 11.92 24.05
N GLY A 543 -31.31 12.15 24.94
CA GLY A 543 -31.28 13.14 26.01
C GLY A 543 -31.06 12.44 27.35
N ALA A 544 -30.20 11.42 27.42
CA ALA A 544 -29.70 10.91 28.70
C ALA A 544 -28.91 12.01 29.46
N ASP A 545 -28.56 13.11 28.78
CA ASP A 545 -27.94 14.33 29.30
C ASP A 545 -28.85 15.59 29.24
N GLY A 546 -30.07 15.49 28.73
CA GLY A 546 -31.00 16.62 28.55
C GLY A 546 -30.79 17.50 27.30
N SER A 547 -30.01 17.05 26.31
CA SER A 547 -29.80 17.80 25.04
C SER A 547 -30.96 17.63 24.02
N ASP A 548 -31.25 18.68 23.23
CA ASP A 548 -32.26 18.70 22.15
C ASP A 548 -31.59 19.04 20.80
N PRO A 549 -30.99 18.05 20.12
CA PRO A 549 -30.20 18.31 18.92
C PRO A 549 -31.09 18.93 17.84
N SER A 550 -30.74 20.13 17.41
CA SER A 550 -31.49 20.84 16.39
C SER A 550 -30.73 20.94 15.08
N VAL A 551 -31.45 20.81 13.98
CA VAL A 551 -30.94 20.99 12.62
C VAL A 551 -31.69 22.09 11.91
N HIS A 552 -31.16 22.56 10.78
CA HIS A 552 -31.87 23.58 10.00
C HIS A 552 -33.26 23.10 9.59
N ARG A 553 -34.30 23.90 9.88
CA ARG A 553 -35.72 23.54 9.67
C ARG A 553 -36.03 23.14 8.24
N GLY A 554 -35.44 23.84 7.26
CA GLY A 554 -35.64 23.54 5.84
C GLY A 554 -35.06 22.18 5.43
N TYR A 555 -33.89 21.82 5.97
CA TYR A 555 -33.24 20.54 5.66
C TYR A 555 -34.02 19.39 6.29
N LEU A 556 -34.44 19.56 7.55
CA LEU A 556 -35.32 18.60 8.22
C LEU A 556 -36.62 18.40 7.46
N SER A 557 -37.25 19.49 7.01
CA SER A 557 -38.52 19.42 6.27
C SER A 557 -38.37 18.65 4.95
N LEU A 558 -37.31 18.90 4.17
CA LEU A 558 -37.05 18.15 2.93
C LEU A 558 -36.79 16.66 3.20
N TYR A 559 -36.14 16.35 4.32
CA TYR A 559 -35.79 14.99 4.67
C TYR A 559 -37.00 14.19 5.20
N THR A 560 -37.89 14.81 5.97
CA THR A 560 -38.96 14.11 6.72
C THR A 560 -40.39 14.34 6.22
N SER A 561 -40.64 15.35 5.37
CA SER A 561 -42.00 15.60 4.87
C SER A 561 -42.43 14.53 3.87
N ALA A 562 -43.72 14.21 3.89
CA ALA A 562 -44.37 13.32 2.95
C ALA A 562 -45.70 13.95 2.50
N ASP A 563 -46.16 13.60 1.31
CA ASP A 563 -47.45 14.01 0.77
C ASP A 563 -48.25 12.76 0.41
N GLN A 564 -49.33 12.52 1.17
CA GLN A 564 -50.20 11.35 0.99
C GLN A 564 -50.93 11.35 -0.37
N GLY A 565 -51.10 12.52 -1.00
CA GLY A 565 -51.71 12.65 -2.32
C GLY A 565 -50.75 12.39 -3.48
N SER A 566 -49.44 12.37 -3.21
CA SER A 566 -48.39 12.15 -4.23
C SER A 566 -47.99 10.68 -4.28
N LYS A 567 -47.97 10.10 -5.49
CA LYS A 567 -47.47 8.72 -5.69
C LYS A 567 -45.96 8.60 -5.41
N LEU A 568 -45.19 9.64 -5.75
CA LEU A 568 -43.72 9.66 -5.65
C LEU A 568 -43.22 9.99 -4.24
N SER A 569 -43.95 10.84 -3.50
CA SER A 569 -43.57 11.30 -2.16
C SER A 569 -44.57 10.89 -1.07
N LYS A 570 -45.29 9.78 -1.28
CA LYS A 570 -46.19 9.16 -0.29
C LYS A 570 -45.44 8.81 1.01
N GLN A 571 -44.18 8.40 0.87
CA GLN A 571 -43.23 8.26 1.96
C GLN A 571 -42.23 9.42 1.91
N SER A 572 -41.72 9.83 3.07
CA SER A 572 -40.66 10.84 3.12
C SER A 572 -39.36 10.32 2.53
N ALA A 573 -38.49 11.24 2.09
CA ALA A 573 -37.18 10.89 1.56
C ALA A 573 -36.36 10.05 2.55
N ARG A 574 -36.44 10.38 3.86
CA ARG A 574 -35.92 9.56 4.96
C ARG A 574 -36.39 8.11 4.86
N MET A 575 -37.70 7.88 4.83
CA MET A 575 -38.25 6.51 4.85
C MET A 575 -37.92 5.74 3.58
N GLN A 576 -37.89 6.41 2.42
CA GLN A 576 -37.49 5.78 1.16
C GLN A 576 -36.05 5.23 1.24
N VAL A 577 -35.12 6.02 1.78
CA VAL A 577 -33.71 5.61 1.96
C VAL A 577 -33.56 4.53 3.01
N LEU A 578 -34.08 4.74 4.22
CA LEU A 578 -33.90 3.79 5.33
C LEU A 578 -34.51 2.41 5.02
N THR A 579 -35.66 2.37 4.36
CA THR A 579 -36.30 1.11 3.93
C THR A 579 -35.42 0.37 2.94
N GLU A 580 -34.80 1.09 2.01
CA GLU A 580 -33.94 0.48 0.99
C GLU A 580 -32.59 0.01 1.56
N ILE A 581 -31.99 0.79 2.45
CA ILE A 581 -30.79 0.36 3.19
C ILE A 581 -31.09 -0.91 3.97
N ALA A 582 -32.21 -0.96 4.71
CA ALA A 582 -32.60 -2.16 5.47
C ALA A 582 -32.73 -3.39 4.55
N ARG A 583 -33.37 -3.24 3.39
CA ARG A 583 -33.49 -4.31 2.38
C ARG A 583 -32.13 -4.79 1.88
N LEU A 584 -31.21 -3.87 1.58
CA LEU A 584 -29.87 -4.20 1.09
C LEU A 584 -28.97 -4.83 2.18
N MET A 585 -29.07 -4.32 3.41
CA MET A 585 -28.35 -4.87 4.57
C MET A 585 -28.82 -6.29 4.92
N ASP A 586 -30.10 -6.62 4.71
CA ASP A 586 -30.58 -8.01 4.84
C ASP A 586 -30.15 -8.87 3.65
N LYS A 587 -30.26 -8.36 2.42
CA LYS A 587 -29.86 -9.07 1.18
C LYS A 587 -28.39 -9.50 1.21
N TYR A 588 -27.49 -8.64 1.71
CA TYR A 588 -26.05 -8.84 1.70
C TYR A 588 -25.47 -9.13 3.11
N LYS A 589 -26.29 -9.64 4.02
CA LYS A 589 -25.91 -9.87 5.43
C LYS A 589 -24.72 -10.81 5.65
N ASP A 590 -24.42 -11.66 4.67
CA ASP A 590 -23.32 -12.63 4.72
C ASP A 590 -22.03 -12.13 4.05
N GLU A 591 -22.02 -10.87 3.59
CA GLU A 591 -20.87 -10.22 2.96
C GLU A 591 -20.30 -9.10 3.84
N GLU A 592 -19.05 -8.70 3.59
CA GLU A 592 -18.50 -7.47 4.15
C GLU A 592 -19.15 -6.26 3.47
N THR A 593 -19.89 -5.44 4.24
CA THR A 593 -20.66 -4.30 3.73
C THR A 593 -20.16 -2.95 4.25
N SER A 594 -20.30 -1.89 3.46
CA SER A 594 -20.15 -0.49 3.91
C SER A 594 -21.30 0.38 3.41
N ILE A 595 -21.60 1.47 4.11
CA ILE A 595 -22.57 2.48 3.65
C ILE A 595 -21.83 3.80 3.41
N SER A 596 -21.91 4.31 2.19
CA SER A 596 -21.32 5.58 1.78
C SER A 596 -22.42 6.59 1.47
N VAL A 597 -22.44 7.71 2.17
CA VAL A 597 -23.45 8.76 1.97
C VAL A 597 -22.79 9.98 1.35
N VAL A 598 -23.21 10.37 0.15
CA VAL A 598 -22.50 11.38 -0.63
C VAL A 598 -23.42 12.53 -1.02
N GLY A 599 -22.88 13.75 -1.03
CA GLY A 599 -23.68 14.92 -1.41
C GLY A 599 -22.84 16.18 -1.63
N HIS A 600 -23.38 17.07 -2.45
CA HIS A 600 -22.81 18.40 -2.73
C HIS A 600 -23.81 19.49 -2.38
N SER A 601 -23.36 20.62 -1.84
CA SER A 601 -24.22 21.77 -1.52
C SER A 601 -25.39 21.37 -0.60
N LEU A 602 -26.64 21.68 -0.92
CA LEU A 602 -27.82 21.18 -0.18
C LEU A 602 -27.78 19.64 0.03
N GLY A 603 -27.33 18.89 -0.97
CA GLY A 603 -27.22 17.43 -0.90
C GLY A 603 -26.19 16.98 0.14
N ALA A 604 -25.13 17.76 0.38
CA ALA A 604 -24.15 17.47 1.44
C ALA A 604 -24.77 17.53 2.84
N THR A 605 -25.69 18.46 3.06
CA THR A 605 -26.41 18.54 4.34
C THR A 605 -27.39 17.39 4.51
N LEU A 606 -28.13 17.02 3.46
CA LEU A 606 -29.00 15.83 3.50
C LEU A 606 -28.19 14.55 3.72
N ALA A 607 -27.03 14.42 3.08
CA ALA A 607 -26.08 13.33 3.31
C ALA A 607 -25.59 13.27 4.76
N THR A 608 -25.26 14.43 5.34
CA THR A 608 -24.84 14.53 6.75
C THR A 608 -25.95 14.08 7.69
N LEU A 609 -27.18 14.58 7.50
CA LEU A 609 -28.34 14.22 8.31
C LEU A 609 -28.68 12.73 8.18
N ASN A 610 -28.65 12.20 6.95
CA ASN A 610 -28.93 10.80 6.66
C ASN A 610 -27.89 9.85 7.26
N ALA A 611 -26.60 10.18 7.18
CA ALA A 611 -25.54 9.36 7.77
C ALA A 611 -25.66 9.26 9.29
N VAL A 612 -25.99 10.37 9.97
CA VAL A 612 -26.27 10.38 11.42
C VAL A 612 -27.51 9.54 11.74
N ASP A 613 -28.61 9.73 11.01
CA ASP A 613 -29.87 8.99 11.21
C ASP A 613 -29.71 7.48 11.03
N ILE A 614 -28.92 7.05 10.02
CA ILE A 614 -28.62 5.62 9.78
C ILE A 614 -27.94 5.00 11.01
N VAL A 615 -26.90 5.64 11.55
CA VAL A 615 -26.11 5.07 12.66
C VAL A 615 -26.85 5.21 13.99
N ALA A 616 -27.46 6.37 14.25
CA ALA A 616 -28.22 6.62 15.49
C ALA A 616 -29.38 5.63 15.67
N ASN A 617 -30.03 5.22 14.57
CA ASN A 617 -31.13 4.26 14.61
C ASN A 617 -30.72 2.84 14.18
N ALA A 618 -29.41 2.56 14.11
CA ALA A 618 -28.85 1.23 13.83
C ALA A 618 -29.30 0.58 12.49
N TYR A 619 -29.64 1.37 11.48
CA TYR A 619 -29.93 0.87 10.13
C TYR A 619 -28.70 0.31 9.40
N ASN A 620 -27.50 0.54 9.96
CA ASN A 620 -26.25 -0.08 9.50
C ASN A 620 -25.99 -1.46 10.11
N ARG A 621 -26.94 -2.06 10.83
CA ARG A 621 -26.80 -3.40 11.43
C ARG A 621 -27.58 -4.45 10.66
N SER A 622 -26.94 -5.61 10.47
CA SER A 622 -27.59 -6.83 9.98
C SER A 622 -27.35 -7.98 10.96
N LEU A 623 -28.24 -8.99 10.96
CA LEU A 623 -28.14 -10.15 11.85
C LEU A 623 -27.09 -11.19 11.36
N GLY A 624 -26.45 -10.96 10.21
CA GLY A 624 -25.42 -11.82 9.60
C GLY A 624 -23.97 -11.48 10.01
N TYR A 625 -23.01 -11.82 9.14
CA TYR A 625 -21.55 -11.91 9.36
C TYR A 625 -21.01 -11.13 10.58
N GLY A 626 -20.75 -11.85 11.67
CA GLY A 626 -20.08 -11.33 12.88
C GLY A 626 -20.89 -10.35 13.74
N GLY A 627 -22.15 -10.04 13.39
CA GLY A 627 -23.02 -9.13 14.14
C GLY A 627 -22.50 -7.69 14.28
N ARG A 628 -21.49 -7.32 13.46
CA ARG A 628 -20.85 -5.99 13.52
C ARG A 628 -21.62 -5.00 12.66
N PRO A 629 -21.83 -3.76 13.12
CA PRO A 629 -22.40 -2.70 12.28
C PRO A 629 -21.51 -2.41 11.08
N ALA A 630 -22.10 -2.19 9.92
CA ALA A 630 -21.39 -1.70 8.74
C ALA A 630 -20.88 -0.26 9.01
N PRO A 631 -19.64 0.08 8.67
CA PRO A 631 -19.15 1.45 8.77
C PRO A 631 -19.96 2.36 7.85
N VAL A 632 -20.32 3.54 8.36
CA VAL A 632 -21.03 4.59 7.61
C VAL A 632 -20.09 5.76 7.39
N THR A 633 -19.80 6.08 6.14
CA THR A 633 -18.89 7.18 5.77
C THR A 633 -19.63 8.20 4.92
N ALA A 634 -19.72 9.44 5.41
CA ALA A 634 -20.20 10.56 4.63
C ALA A 634 -19.04 11.25 3.89
N VAL A 635 -19.13 11.39 2.57
CA VAL A 635 -18.17 12.16 1.76
C VAL A 635 -18.91 13.30 1.09
N VAL A 636 -18.64 14.52 1.54
CA VAL A 636 -19.42 15.68 1.12
C VAL A 636 -18.57 16.81 0.58
N PHE A 637 -19.11 17.55 -0.38
CA PHE A 637 -18.44 18.66 -1.06
C PHE A 637 -19.22 19.96 -0.86
N GLY A 638 -18.53 21.07 -0.59
CA GLY A 638 -19.17 22.38 -0.44
C GLY A 638 -20.27 22.39 0.64
N SER A 639 -20.12 21.59 1.70
CA SER A 639 -21.19 21.33 2.67
C SER A 639 -21.52 22.56 3.51
N PRO A 640 -22.77 23.07 3.47
CA PRO A 640 -23.27 23.99 4.50
C PRO A 640 -23.27 23.31 5.87
N ARG A 641 -23.35 24.13 6.93
CA ARG A 641 -23.56 23.65 8.29
C ARG A 641 -24.98 23.09 8.46
N THR A 642 -25.08 21.96 9.14
CA THR A 642 -26.31 21.14 9.19
C THR A 642 -27.14 21.38 10.45
N GLY A 643 -26.49 21.40 11.62
CA GLY A 643 -27.17 21.55 12.90
C GLY A 643 -26.33 22.29 13.92
N ASP A 644 -26.86 22.36 15.14
CA ASP A 644 -26.27 23.06 16.27
C ASP A 644 -25.14 22.27 16.95
N ARG A 645 -24.71 22.74 18.13
CA ARG A 645 -23.66 22.08 18.92
C ARG A 645 -24.11 20.72 19.45
N ASP A 646 -25.39 20.55 19.76
CA ASP A 646 -25.91 19.29 20.29
C ASP A 646 -25.99 18.24 19.18
N PHE A 647 -26.38 18.63 17.96
CA PHE A 647 -26.23 17.80 16.77
C PHE A 647 -24.78 17.37 16.54
N ARG A 648 -23.81 18.28 16.70
CA ARG A 648 -22.37 17.94 16.61
C ARG A 648 -21.95 16.95 17.69
N ASN A 649 -22.46 17.10 18.91
CA ASN A 649 -22.16 16.18 20.00
C ASN A 649 -22.71 14.78 19.70
N VAL A 650 -23.94 14.68 19.20
CA VAL A 650 -24.52 13.41 18.72
C VAL A 650 -23.61 12.79 17.65
N PHE A 651 -23.23 13.55 16.63
CA PHE A 651 -22.34 13.06 15.56
C PHE A 651 -21.05 12.43 16.11
N HIS A 652 -20.38 13.10 17.06
CA HIS A 652 -19.10 12.61 17.61
C HIS A 652 -19.24 11.42 18.57
N ARG A 653 -20.44 11.16 19.11
CA ARG A 653 -20.70 9.98 19.96
C ARG A 653 -20.89 8.70 19.16
N LEU A 654 -21.18 8.78 17.86
CA LEU A 654 -21.48 7.63 17.02
C LEU A 654 -20.18 6.95 16.52
N PRO A 655 -19.82 5.75 17.01
CA PRO A 655 -18.50 5.15 16.77
C PRO A 655 -18.31 4.66 15.32
N ASP A 656 -19.39 4.25 14.66
CA ASP A 656 -19.38 3.68 13.31
C ASP A 656 -19.53 4.75 12.21
N LEU A 657 -19.64 6.03 12.60
CA LEU A 657 -19.83 7.16 11.69
C LEU A 657 -18.51 7.88 11.43
N ARG A 658 -18.22 8.12 10.16
CA ARG A 658 -17.13 9.00 9.70
C ARG A 658 -17.67 10.00 8.69
N MET A 659 -17.05 11.17 8.63
CA MET A 659 -17.38 12.18 7.63
C MET A 659 -16.14 12.94 7.21
N LEU A 660 -15.91 13.00 5.90
CA LEU A 660 -14.94 13.88 5.28
C LEU A 660 -15.67 14.98 4.52
N ARG A 661 -15.41 16.23 4.89
CA ARG A 661 -15.89 17.41 4.17
C ARG A 661 -14.76 17.94 3.30
N VAL A 662 -15.02 18.04 2.00
CA VAL A 662 -14.13 18.70 1.06
C VAL A 662 -14.61 20.14 0.89
N ARG A 663 -13.77 21.09 1.30
CA ARG A 663 -14.05 22.53 1.18
C ARG A 663 -13.06 23.16 0.23
N ASN A 664 -13.56 23.86 -0.77
CA ASN A 664 -12.76 24.75 -1.59
C ASN A 664 -12.55 26.09 -0.87
N LYS A 665 -11.32 26.55 -0.71
CA LYS A 665 -10.98 27.78 0.04
C LYS A 665 -11.70 29.06 -0.42
N PRO A 666 -11.93 29.33 -1.73
CA PRO A 666 -12.76 30.45 -2.17
C PRO A 666 -14.27 30.25 -1.99
N ASP A 667 -14.75 29.03 -1.73
CA ASP A 667 -16.17 28.73 -1.53
C ASP A 667 -16.64 29.20 -0.15
N ARG A 668 -17.68 30.04 -0.12
CA ARG A 668 -18.24 30.61 1.10
C ARG A 668 -19.48 29.86 1.59
N ILE A 669 -20.09 29.02 0.77
CA ILE A 669 -21.31 28.27 1.12
C ILE A 669 -21.13 27.41 2.38
N PRO A 670 -19.97 26.77 2.63
CA PRO A 670 -19.74 26.03 3.86
C PRO A 670 -19.80 26.86 5.15
N HIS A 671 -19.75 28.19 5.07
CA HIS A 671 -19.89 29.07 6.24
C HIS A 671 -21.35 29.37 6.60
N TYR A 672 -22.31 28.97 5.78
CA TYR A 672 -23.73 29.14 6.04
C TYR A 672 -24.34 27.88 6.68
N PRO A 673 -25.28 28.02 7.62
CA PRO A 673 -25.65 29.26 8.30
C PRO A 673 -24.57 29.76 9.29
N PRO A 674 -24.35 31.09 9.41
CA PRO A 674 -23.20 31.62 10.16
C PRO A 674 -23.35 31.57 11.69
N VAL A 675 -24.57 31.63 12.23
CA VAL A 675 -24.86 31.78 13.66
C VAL A 675 -25.71 30.63 14.18
N GLY A 676 -25.30 29.99 15.28
CA GLY A 676 -26.06 28.93 15.95
C GLY A 676 -25.81 27.51 15.42
N TYR A 677 -24.96 27.35 14.41
CA TYR A 677 -24.65 26.06 13.79
C TYR A 677 -23.21 25.65 14.00
N ALA A 678 -22.96 24.34 14.00
CA ALA A 678 -21.66 23.75 14.22
C ALA A 678 -21.26 22.81 13.07
N ASP A 679 -19.95 22.78 12.85
CA ASP A 679 -19.29 21.96 11.85
C ASP A 679 -19.05 20.52 12.38
N VAL A 680 -19.30 19.50 11.55
CA VAL A 680 -19.11 18.06 11.88
C VAL A 680 -18.19 17.36 10.88
N GLY A 681 -17.42 16.37 11.34
CA GLY A 681 -16.49 15.62 10.48
C GLY A 681 -15.13 16.30 10.25
N VAL A 682 -14.23 15.56 9.59
CA VAL A 682 -12.86 15.98 9.24
C VAL A 682 -12.90 16.86 7.99
N GLU A 683 -12.06 17.90 7.94
CA GLU A 683 -11.98 18.82 6.79
C GLU A 683 -10.75 18.53 5.92
N LEU A 684 -10.99 18.40 4.62
CA LEU A 684 -10.00 18.53 3.56
C LEU A 684 -10.20 19.91 2.89
N LEU A 685 -9.28 20.84 3.15
CA LEU A 685 -9.31 22.19 2.58
C LEU A 685 -8.45 22.24 1.31
N ILE A 686 -9.09 22.29 0.14
CA ILE A 686 -8.42 22.44 -1.15
C ILE A 686 -8.39 23.92 -1.57
N ASP A 687 -7.44 24.30 -2.42
CA ASP A 687 -7.38 25.67 -2.96
C ASP A 687 -7.30 25.66 -4.49
N THR A 688 -8.47 25.73 -5.13
CA THR A 688 -8.60 25.73 -6.60
C THR A 688 -8.01 26.97 -7.27
N ARG A 689 -7.79 28.07 -6.53
CA ARG A 689 -7.15 29.29 -7.07
C ARG A 689 -5.70 29.04 -7.48
N ARG A 690 -5.11 27.94 -7.02
CA ARG A 690 -3.74 27.53 -7.38
C ARG A 690 -3.69 26.78 -8.71
N SER A 691 -4.83 26.38 -9.26
CA SER A 691 -4.90 25.73 -10.57
C SER A 691 -4.49 26.69 -11.69
N PRO A 692 -3.54 26.33 -12.56
CA PRO A 692 -3.22 27.13 -13.75
C PRO A 692 -4.33 27.04 -14.82
N PHE A 693 -5.24 26.09 -14.71
CA PHE A 693 -6.31 25.86 -15.68
C PHE A 693 -7.55 26.73 -15.44
N LEU A 694 -7.76 27.16 -14.19
CA LEU A 694 -8.96 27.90 -13.81
C LEU A 694 -8.67 29.40 -13.90
N LYS A 695 -9.63 30.17 -14.41
CA LYS A 695 -9.57 31.62 -14.26
C LYS A 695 -9.87 32.02 -12.81
N PRO A 696 -9.47 33.23 -12.38
CA PRO A 696 -9.92 33.77 -11.10
C PRO A 696 -11.45 33.67 -11.00
N HIS A 697 -11.95 33.07 -9.93
CA HIS A 697 -13.39 32.93 -9.68
C HIS A 697 -14.06 34.30 -9.72
N GLY A 698 -14.82 34.57 -10.77
CA GLY A 698 -15.62 35.77 -11.00
C GLY A 698 -16.97 35.74 -10.30
N SER A 699 -17.42 34.59 -9.79
CA SER A 699 -18.64 34.44 -9.00
C SER A 699 -18.52 33.37 -7.93
N GLU A 700 -19.42 33.42 -6.94
CA GLU A 700 -19.50 32.40 -5.89
C GLU A 700 -19.93 31.03 -6.46
N SER A 701 -20.67 30.98 -7.57
CA SER A 701 -21.10 29.72 -8.20
C SER A 701 -19.94 28.94 -8.76
N GLN A 702 -18.96 29.62 -9.36
CA GLN A 702 -17.76 28.97 -9.91
C GLN A 702 -16.92 28.31 -8.81
N ALA A 703 -16.69 29.01 -7.70
CA ALA A 703 -15.94 28.45 -6.57
C ALA A 703 -16.69 27.30 -5.88
N HIS A 704 -18.02 27.34 -5.90
CA HIS A 704 -18.89 26.33 -5.32
C HIS A 704 -19.17 25.15 -6.25
N ASP A 705 -18.85 25.22 -7.54
CA ASP A 705 -19.17 24.16 -8.50
C ASP A 705 -18.51 22.82 -8.11
N LEU A 706 -19.24 21.72 -8.31
CA LEU A 706 -18.76 20.38 -7.94
C LEU A 706 -17.61 19.91 -8.84
N GLU A 707 -17.63 20.22 -10.14
CA GLU A 707 -16.52 19.89 -11.04
C GLU A 707 -15.27 20.69 -10.66
N VAL A 708 -15.44 21.93 -10.19
CA VAL A 708 -14.32 22.73 -9.64
C VAL A 708 -13.76 22.12 -8.37
N HIS A 709 -14.61 21.60 -7.46
CA HIS A 709 -14.14 20.84 -6.30
C HIS A 709 -13.39 19.58 -6.72
N LEU A 710 -13.91 18.81 -7.67
CA LEU A 710 -13.28 17.58 -8.17
C LEU A 710 -11.96 17.84 -8.89
N HIS A 711 -11.86 18.94 -9.64
CA HIS A 711 -10.62 19.42 -10.24
C HIS A 711 -9.60 19.81 -9.18
N GLY A 712 -10.04 20.51 -8.13
CA GLY A 712 -9.19 20.81 -6.97
C GLY A 712 -8.68 19.54 -6.28
N VAL A 713 -9.55 18.56 -6.05
CA VAL A 713 -9.16 17.24 -5.56
C VAL A 713 -8.22 16.54 -6.54
N ALA A 714 -8.36 16.68 -7.85
CA ALA A 714 -7.48 16.05 -8.83
C ALA A 714 -6.06 16.62 -8.82
N GLY A 715 -5.89 17.92 -8.53
CA GLY A 715 -4.62 18.61 -8.74
C GLY A 715 -3.94 19.25 -7.52
N TRP A 716 -4.65 19.50 -6.41
CA TRP A 716 -4.08 20.20 -5.25
C TRP A 716 -3.05 19.32 -4.51
N GLN A 717 -1.88 19.90 -4.17
CA GLN A 717 -0.71 19.16 -3.65
C GLN A 717 -0.49 19.24 -2.13
N GLY A 718 -1.39 19.87 -1.36
CA GLY A 718 -1.16 20.09 0.07
C GLY A 718 -0.36 21.36 0.36
N ASP A 719 -0.40 21.87 1.59
CA ASP A 719 0.29 23.11 1.95
C ASP A 719 1.78 22.89 2.31
N ARG A 720 2.18 21.67 2.74
CA ARG A 720 3.55 21.36 3.21
C ARG A 720 4.67 21.43 2.14
N GLY A 721 4.32 21.54 0.86
CA GLY A 721 5.27 21.62 -0.27
C GLY A 721 5.31 22.97 -0.99
N GLY A 722 4.77 24.04 -0.40
CA GLY A 722 4.58 25.34 -1.05
C GLY A 722 3.23 25.48 -1.78
N GLY A 723 2.39 24.44 -1.73
CA GLY A 723 1.06 24.36 -2.34
C GLY A 723 1.06 24.55 -3.85
N GLY A 724 1.78 23.69 -4.56
CA GLY A 724 1.64 23.57 -6.01
C GLY A 724 0.28 23.04 -6.43
N PHE A 725 0.02 23.10 -7.73
CA PHE A 725 -1.10 22.42 -8.38
C PHE A 725 -0.55 21.61 -9.56
N GLU A 726 -0.83 20.31 -9.55
CA GLU A 726 -0.43 19.36 -10.58
C GLU A 726 -1.47 18.24 -10.61
N LEU A 727 -2.08 17.98 -11.77
CA LEU A 727 -3.04 16.88 -11.92
C LEU A 727 -2.31 15.55 -11.73
N VAL A 728 -2.58 14.88 -10.61
CA VAL A 728 -1.98 13.56 -10.26
C VAL A 728 -2.84 12.40 -10.77
N VAL A 729 -4.07 12.73 -11.16
CA VAL A 729 -5.05 11.82 -11.75
C VAL A 729 -5.50 12.41 -13.08
N ASP A 730 -5.68 11.55 -14.08
CA ASP A 730 -6.10 11.95 -15.41
C ASP A 730 -7.59 12.30 -15.40
N ARG A 731 -7.88 13.59 -15.16
CA ARG A 731 -9.22 14.17 -15.18
C ARG A 731 -9.24 15.32 -16.18
N ASP A 732 -10.15 15.24 -17.14
CA ASP A 732 -10.29 16.25 -18.18
C ASP A 732 -10.72 17.60 -17.57
N VAL A 733 -9.92 18.64 -17.83
CA VAL A 733 -10.18 20.00 -17.37
C VAL A 733 -11.43 20.60 -18.02
N ALA A 734 -11.88 20.11 -19.17
CA ALA A 734 -13.09 20.55 -19.83
C ALA A 734 -14.36 20.35 -18.97
N LEU A 735 -14.31 19.41 -18.01
CA LEU A 735 -15.41 19.13 -17.09
C LEU A 735 -15.76 20.33 -16.22
N VAL A 736 -14.82 21.22 -15.88
CA VAL A 736 -15.13 22.40 -15.05
C VAL A 736 -16.06 23.41 -15.74
N ASN A 737 -16.18 23.35 -17.07
CA ASN A 737 -17.11 24.16 -17.86
C ASN A 737 -18.48 23.50 -18.08
N LYS A 738 -18.76 22.37 -17.42
CA LYS A 738 -19.98 21.58 -17.63
C LYS A 738 -21.25 22.42 -17.38
N PHE A 739 -21.28 23.16 -16.27
CA PHE A 739 -22.44 23.96 -15.84
C PHE A 739 -22.16 25.44 -15.64
N ASP A 740 -20.89 25.86 -15.59
CA ASP A 740 -20.52 27.27 -15.48
C ASP A 740 -19.30 27.59 -16.35
N ASP A 741 -18.84 28.83 -16.28
CA ASP A 741 -17.67 29.32 -17.03
C ASP A 741 -16.45 29.41 -16.10
N CYS A 742 -15.74 28.30 -15.87
CA CYS A 742 -14.70 28.19 -14.83
C CYS A 742 -13.27 28.11 -15.39
N LEU A 743 -13.11 27.57 -16.60
CA LEU A 743 -11.81 27.38 -17.25
C LEU A 743 -11.26 28.72 -17.78
N ALA A 744 -9.94 28.87 -17.84
CA ALA A 744 -9.35 30.06 -18.44
C ALA A 744 -9.68 30.16 -19.94
N ASP A 745 -9.87 31.39 -20.42
CA ASP A 745 -10.40 31.66 -21.77
C ASP A 745 -9.46 31.17 -22.91
N GLU A 746 -8.20 30.91 -22.59
CA GLU A 746 -7.20 30.32 -23.50
C GLU A 746 -7.48 28.86 -23.88
N TYR A 747 -8.30 28.16 -23.08
CA TYR A 747 -8.71 26.80 -23.37
C TYR A 747 -10.01 26.81 -24.20
N PRO A 748 -10.03 26.16 -25.39
CA PRO A 748 -11.15 26.24 -26.33
C PRO A 748 -12.32 25.31 -25.93
N VAL A 749 -12.80 25.40 -24.69
CA VAL A 749 -13.91 24.60 -24.16
C VAL A 749 -15.15 25.48 -24.00
N PRO A 750 -16.24 25.23 -24.74
CA PRO A 750 -17.47 26.01 -24.62
C PRO A 750 -18.03 26.00 -23.19
N VAL A 751 -18.55 27.15 -22.76
CA VAL A 751 -19.16 27.28 -21.42
C VAL A 751 -20.51 26.60 -21.38
N ARG A 752 -20.86 25.99 -20.24
CA ARG A 752 -22.15 25.31 -20.02
C ARG A 752 -22.48 24.30 -21.11
N TRP A 753 -21.47 23.56 -21.56
CA TRP A 753 -21.57 22.69 -22.72
C TRP A 753 -22.49 21.49 -22.51
N LYS A 754 -22.76 21.10 -21.25
CA LYS A 754 -23.64 19.96 -20.97
C LYS A 754 -25.10 20.33 -21.21
N VAL A 755 -25.55 19.97 -22.39
CA VAL A 755 -26.94 20.01 -22.81
C VAL A 755 -27.24 18.72 -23.57
N HIS A 756 -28.42 18.14 -23.36
CA HIS A 756 -28.85 17.00 -24.18
C HIS A 756 -29.09 17.48 -25.61
N HIS A 757 -28.83 16.60 -26.59
CA HIS A 757 -29.06 16.90 -27.99
C HIS A 757 -30.46 17.49 -28.20
N ASN A 758 -30.53 18.68 -28.81
CA ASN A 758 -31.76 19.47 -29.01
C ASN A 758 -32.63 19.66 -27.75
N LYS A 759 -32.03 19.67 -26.56
CA LYS A 759 -32.74 19.67 -25.27
C LYS A 759 -33.77 18.53 -25.15
N ASN A 760 -33.48 17.38 -25.75
CA ASN A 760 -34.34 16.19 -25.83
C ASN A 760 -35.58 16.33 -26.71
N MET A 761 -35.62 17.34 -27.57
CA MET A 761 -36.57 17.32 -28.68
C MET A 761 -36.10 16.28 -29.69
N VAL A 762 -36.97 15.33 -30.04
CA VAL A 762 -36.70 14.29 -31.04
C VAL A 762 -37.73 14.36 -32.16
N LYS A 763 -37.33 13.97 -33.37
CA LYS A 763 -38.21 13.95 -34.54
C LYS A 763 -38.74 12.53 -34.73
N GLY A 764 -40.05 12.36 -34.56
CA GLY A 764 -40.75 11.11 -34.75
C GLY A 764 -40.82 10.67 -36.22
N PRO A 765 -41.22 9.41 -36.48
CA PRO A 765 -41.32 8.85 -37.83
C PRO A 765 -42.36 9.56 -38.71
N ASP A 766 -43.35 10.24 -38.10
CA ASP A 766 -44.34 11.09 -38.77
C ASP A 766 -43.82 12.51 -39.08
N GLY A 767 -42.56 12.80 -38.72
CA GLY A 767 -41.90 14.08 -38.90
C GLY A 767 -42.21 15.13 -37.83
N ARG A 768 -43.04 14.82 -36.82
CA ARG A 768 -43.33 15.73 -35.71
C ARG A 768 -42.19 15.74 -34.69
N TRP A 769 -42.00 16.86 -34.02
CA TRP A 769 -41.06 16.97 -32.91
C TRP A 769 -41.78 16.78 -31.59
N VAL A 770 -41.28 15.86 -30.77
CA VAL A 770 -41.80 15.56 -29.43
C VAL A 770 -40.68 15.68 -28.40
N LEU A 771 -41.05 15.97 -27.15
CA LEU A 771 -40.10 16.05 -26.04
C LEU A 771 -39.97 14.66 -25.41
N GLU A 772 -38.80 14.05 -25.53
CA GLU A 772 -38.47 12.75 -24.93
C GLU A 772 -37.37 12.93 -23.88
N ASP A 773 -37.75 13.59 -22.78
CA ASP A 773 -36.80 14.04 -21.76
C ASP A 773 -36.87 13.22 -20.46
N HIS A 774 -37.64 12.14 -20.43
CA HIS A 774 -37.84 11.26 -19.29
C HIS A 774 -38.16 9.82 -19.75
N GLU A 775 -37.48 8.84 -19.17
CA GLU A 775 -37.74 7.42 -19.34
C GLU A 775 -38.47 6.90 -18.07
N PRO A 776 -39.73 6.45 -18.17
CA PRO A 776 -40.50 5.95 -17.03
C PRO A 776 -39.91 4.63 -16.49
N ASP A 777 -39.82 4.45 -15.18
CA ASP A 777 -39.35 3.20 -14.55
C ASP A 777 -40.51 2.21 -14.35
N TYR A 778 -40.24 0.89 -14.22
CA TYR A 778 -41.29 -0.14 -14.18
C TYR A 778 -42.30 0.04 -13.02
N ASP A 779 -41.88 0.61 -11.90
CA ASP A 779 -42.77 0.95 -10.76
C ASP A 779 -43.71 2.15 -11.07
N GLU A 780 -43.50 2.86 -12.18
CA GLU A 780 -44.33 3.97 -12.67
C GLU A 780 -45.29 3.54 -13.81
N GLU A 781 -45.06 2.40 -14.47
CA GLU A 781 -45.79 1.94 -15.67
C GLU A 781 -47.02 1.04 -15.39
N ASP A 782 -47.19 0.47 -14.18
CA ASP A 782 -48.27 -0.48 -13.84
C ASP A 782 -49.72 0.08 -13.94
N GLU A 783 -49.94 1.30 -14.42
CA GLU A 783 -51.29 1.90 -14.52
C GLU A 783 -51.56 2.75 -15.80
N GLU A 784 -50.78 2.65 -16.89
CA GLU A 784 -51.18 3.29 -18.18
C GLU A 784 -52.11 2.42 -19.06
N ASP A 785 -52.21 1.10 -18.84
CA ASP A 785 -53.16 0.21 -19.54
C ASP A 785 -54.56 0.22 -18.91
N GLY A 786 -55.16 1.41 -18.86
CA GLY A 786 -56.55 1.66 -18.46
C GLY A 786 -57.46 2.10 -19.60
N SER A 787 -57.03 2.00 -20.87
CA SER A 787 -57.85 2.33 -22.04
C SER A 787 -58.20 1.10 -22.87
N ILE A 788 -59.30 0.46 -22.49
CA ILE A 788 -60.03 -0.49 -23.34
C ILE A 788 -60.59 0.32 -24.51
N SER A 789 -60.12 0.01 -25.72
CA SER A 789 -60.83 0.35 -26.96
C SER A 789 -62.19 -0.38 -26.96
N LEU A 790 -63.28 0.37 -27.07
CA LEU A 790 -64.55 -0.15 -27.59
C LEU A 790 -64.47 -0.28 -29.12
#